data_AF-A0A7Y4RFX4-F1
#
_entry.id   AF-A0A7Y4RFX4-F1
#
_cell.length_a   1.000
_cell.length_b   1.000
_cell.length_c   1.000
_cell.angle_alpha   90.00
_cell.angle_beta   90.00
_cell.angle_gamma   90.00
#
_symmetry.space_group_name_H-M   'P 1'
#
loop_
_entity.id
_entity.type
_entity.pdbx_description
1 polymer ?
#
loop_
_entity_poly.entity_id
_entity_poly.type
_entity_poly.pdbx_seq_one_letter_code
_entity_poly.pdbx_strand_id
1 'polypeptide(L)'
;MPHTPQKFADKYLLAVEQAIKEKPQGGLDGFEQEWNLLDEELRPLLTVGAGPNQHSFVDYLRAECIPQWNQEFSQLEVFHWMIEWATRPYYSPRGAMYEARLMEATLMNALHRAGVNFGERLHYWHGNLLFLTDIGHQSIPGNWPIAKRRYLEKCVDLYGDMLATTGIHTNMSLPDPLFAWDFMHLSPSERGDQHLDEFKSEFYITATRLLRAFASLFIATSASTPMQAQVKDGRAAVVLTEYDSIRNLTFPNPREIDLPDLYRSYKDYLQISYDLVRRGVRFGNNNWTPIRARSFADPVERIISTTSDQLNALYTRGLYAAGEATPPEEMALQVEKQNLMARINLPMGRVEVRVDEGGHNLDLDIANLTFKHLLMLRIYSDPKFARGFRYDREDINRARANEDLAAKHGLRAEIENPLTGKPVNLRAFLKWSLGEVKPLAEALNMWDDLQPLVEMSEGGRNTAEKIRARLKMELGENEEVPITVLKELFYEHEAQIKSDVERVCADYTSLGSDASKIAEYIQHSREVARQTTNAPVQFQARTQAVIELSYRDKTAEIVDLSKQLIGIPSVTACPDERLDEVHRAGSLINDYLRNAGLDVKYFDGKYPAVYATFPKVTKDNPILLTGHFDVVEPEPDDSQFVPHIEGDYLFGRGAADMKTVVATYMVWMKDMMKSHAPYPNIALMLVGNEENGESEAWGTPHLLKELNLTPSLFIAGERTGEKGNELFGEICVENRGVMRFDVIARGAKGHSGVAGTGDLSEKLINARTALNEIFAKHLTLKAADGWQSQAKFPFINVGTVGVYNVTAAEGILGVEIRPIPQDDTSALRSEVETYCAENGLEAKFTVMENGVACDRNNPALIALIEAVKQALGGEDPRIGRKLPGTSARFAPGGQAVVWGQSGVGPHAKNEAHYIPSIEPYYRSLNELAKLWK
;
A
#
# COMPACT_ATOMS: atom_id res chain seq x y z
N MET A 1 -28.83 -4.62 -30.38
CA MET A 1 -29.30 -3.26 -30.03
C MET A 1 -28.25 -2.25 -30.48
N PRO A 2 -28.60 -1.00 -30.85
CA PRO A 2 -27.57 0.00 -31.11
C PRO A 2 -26.71 0.19 -29.87
N HIS A 3 -25.40 0.05 -30.05
CA HIS A 3 -24.38 0.11 -29.02
C HIS A 3 -24.25 1.56 -28.52
N THR A 4 -24.69 1.84 -27.30
CA THR A 4 -24.42 3.11 -26.64
C THR A 4 -23.23 2.92 -25.69
N PRO A 5 -22.17 3.75 -25.77
CA PRO A 5 -20.99 3.67 -24.90
C PRO A 5 -21.34 3.50 -23.41
N GLN A 6 -22.36 4.21 -22.93
CA GLN A 6 -22.83 4.11 -21.54
C GLN A 6 -23.26 2.68 -21.15
N LYS A 7 -24.10 2.01 -21.94
CA LYS A 7 -24.55 0.65 -21.65
C LYS A 7 -23.40 -0.36 -21.60
N PHE A 8 -22.39 -0.16 -22.44
CA PHE A 8 -21.19 -1.01 -22.41
C PHE A 8 -20.36 -0.71 -21.17
N ALA A 9 -20.18 0.57 -20.80
CA ALA A 9 -19.50 0.98 -19.58
C ALA A 9 -20.16 0.38 -18.33
N ASP A 10 -21.50 0.44 -18.23
CA ASP A 10 -22.24 -0.14 -17.11
C ASP A 10 -22.00 -1.66 -17.01
N LYS A 11 -22.05 -2.37 -18.14
CA LYS A 11 -21.75 -3.80 -18.20
C LYS A 11 -20.31 -4.11 -17.80
N TYR A 12 -19.35 -3.32 -18.28
CA TYR A 12 -17.94 -3.46 -17.95
C TYR A 12 -17.70 -3.26 -16.45
N LEU A 13 -18.28 -2.21 -15.86
CA LEU A 13 -18.15 -1.92 -14.43
C LEU A 13 -18.74 -3.05 -13.56
N LEU A 14 -19.88 -3.63 -13.94
CA LEU A 14 -20.42 -4.82 -13.26
C LEU A 14 -19.49 -6.03 -13.37
N ALA A 15 -18.87 -6.24 -14.54
CA ALA A 15 -17.90 -7.31 -14.73
C ALA A 15 -16.61 -7.09 -13.91
N VAL A 16 -16.16 -5.85 -13.77
CA VAL A 16 -15.04 -5.47 -12.90
C VAL A 16 -15.40 -5.70 -11.43
N GLU A 17 -16.58 -5.28 -10.98
CA GLU A 17 -17.05 -5.50 -9.61
C GLU A 17 -17.08 -6.99 -9.26
N GLN A 18 -17.59 -7.82 -10.18
CA GLN A 18 -17.59 -9.27 -10.01
C GLN A 18 -16.17 -9.85 -9.99
N ALA A 19 -15.27 -9.38 -10.87
CA ALA A 19 -13.88 -9.82 -10.89
C ALA A 19 -13.14 -9.46 -9.60
N ILE A 20 -13.36 -8.25 -9.05
CA ILE A 20 -12.81 -7.81 -7.76
C ILE A 20 -13.29 -8.72 -6.63
N LYS A 21 -14.57 -9.11 -6.61
CA LYS A 21 -15.11 -10.04 -5.61
C LYS A 21 -14.47 -11.43 -5.70
N GLU A 22 -14.25 -11.94 -6.91
CA GLU A 22 -13.67 -13.27 -7.13
C GLU A 22 -12.15 -13.32 -6.89
N LYS A 23 -11.44 -12.26 -7.30
CA LYS A 23 -9.98 -12.14 -7.24
C LYS A 23 -9.58 -10.72 -6.81
N PRO A 24 -9.67 -10.39 -5.51
CA PRO A 24 -9.32 -9.05 -5.00
C PRO A 24 -7.86 -8.67 -5.29
N GLN A 25 -6.95 -9.65 -5.24
CA GLN A 25 -5.53 -9.44 -5.55
C GLN A 25 -5.20 -9.50 -7.05
N GLY A 26 -6.17 -9.83 -7.90
CA GLY A 26 -6.02 -9.81 -9.36
C GLY A 26 -6.10 -8.40 -9.95
N GLY A 27 -6.16 -8.31 -11.28
CA GLY A 27 -6.30 -7.05 -12.00
C GLY A 27 -6.27 -7.24 -13.50
N LEU A 28 -6.37 -6.14 -14.23
CA LEU A 28 -6.49 -6.08 -15.69
C LEU A 28 -5.24 -5.52 -16.35
N ASP A 29 -4.60 -4.55 -15.70
CA ASP A 29 -3.47 -3.77 -16.19
C ASP A 29 -2.23 -4.04 -15.34
N GLY A 30 -1.06 -4.06 -15.95
CA GLY A 30 0.23 -4.18 -15.28
C GLY A 30 1.41 -3.82 -16.17
N PHE A 31 2.59 -3.68 -15.57
CA PHE A 31 3.81 -3.30 -16.27
C PHE A 31 4.97 -4.22 -15.98
N GLU A 32 5.85 -4.36 -16.97
CA GLU A 32 7.25 -4.74 -16.76
C GLU A 32 8.09 -3.49 -17.06
N GLN A 33 8.95 -3.09 -16.13
CA GLN A 33 9.85 -1.95 -16.23
C GLN A 33 11.29 -2.44 -16.28
N GLU A 34 12.00 -2.11 -17.36
CA GLU A 34 13.39 -2.48 -17.53
C GLU A 34 14.29 -1.25 -17.31
N TRP A 35 15.42 -1.47 -16.63
CA TRP A 35 16.45 -0.44 -16.39
C TRP A 35 17.86 -0.96 -16.61
N ASN A 36 18.71 -0.09 -17.15
CA ASN A 36 20.16 -0.26 -17.19
C ASN A 36 20.75 0.37 -15.93
N LEU A 37 21.56 -0.37 -15.16
CA LEU A 37 22.20 0.07 -13.93
C LEU A 37 23.61 0.54 -14.22
N LEU A 38 23.94 1.74 -13.73
CA LEU A 38 25.13 2.48 -14.15
C LEU A 38 25.96 2.96 -12.95
N ASP A 39 27.27 3.06 -13.16
CA ASP A 39 28.25 3.63 -12.23
C ASP A 39 28.18 5.18 -12.21
N GLU A 40 29.03 5.83 -11.41
CA GLU A 40 29.07 7.29 -11.30
C GLU A 40 29.45 7.97 -12.62
N GLU A 41 30.12 7.27 -13.53
CA GLU A 41 30.45 7.74 -14.87
C GLU A 41 29.48 7.26 -15.96
N LEU A 42 28.30 6.79 -15.56
CA LEU A 42 27.22 6.31 -16.42
C LEU A 42 27.61 5.10 -17.30
N ARG A 43 28.59 4.29 -16.85
CA ARG A 43 28.97 3.03 -17.50
C ARG A 43 28.19 1.86 -16.90
N PRO A 44 27.89 0.81 -17.67
CA PRO A 44 27.10 -0.32 -17.16
C PRO A 44 27.81 -1.09 -16.03
N LEU A 45 27.08 -1.39 -14.97
CA LEU A 45 27.59 -2.16 -13.83
C LEU A 45 27.61 -3.66 -14.14
N LEU A 46 28.81 -4.23 -14.27
CA LEU A 46 28.98 -5.64 -14.65
C LEU A 46 28.96 -6.59 -13.44
N THR A 47 30.03 -6.59 -12.65
CA THR A 47 30.23 -7.59 -11.59
C THR A 47 30.74 -6.94 -10.32
N VAL A 48 30.40 -7.53 -9.17
CA VAL A 48 31.00 -7.22 -7.87
C VAL A 48 32.00 -8.30 -7.46
N GLY A 49 33.00 -7.92 -6.67
CA GLY A 49 34.05 -8.82 -6.20
C GLY A 49 35.08 -9.19 -7.28
N ALA A 50 36.05 -10.03 -6.91
CA ALA A 50 37.10 -10.50 -7.80
C ALA A 50 37.42 -11.98 -7.53
N GLY A 51 37.94 -12.67 -8.56
CA GLY A 51 38.33 -14.07 -8.46
C GLY A 51 37.13 -14.98 -8.14
N PRO A 52 37.25 -15.95 -7.21
CA PRO A 52 36.17 -16.88 -6.88
C PRO A 52 34.89 -16.24 -6.33
N ASN A 53 34.97 -15.00 -5.82
CA ASN A 53 33.83 -14.28 -5.26
C ASN A 53 33.12 -13.37 -6.28
N GLN A 54 33.59 -13.35 -7.53
CA GLN A 54 33.02 -12.50 -8.58
C GLN A 54 31.61 -12.99 -8.97
N HIS A 55 30.63 -12.09 -8.93
CA HIS A 55 29.26 -12.37 -9.38
C HIS A 55 28.60 -11.10 -9.94
N SER A 56 27.42 -11.23 -10.56
CA SER A 56 26.71 -10.14 -11.21
C SER A 56 26.36 -9.02 -10.23
N PHE A 57 26.47 -7.75 -10.65
CA PHE A 57 26.01 -6.62 -9.82
C PHE A 57 24.51 -6.71 -9.53
N VAL A 58 23.68 -7.09 -10.52
CA VAL A 58 22.22 -7.25 -10.30
C VAL A 58 21.92 -8.35 -9.28
N ASP A 59 22.70 -9.43 -9.25
CA ASP A 59 22.53 -10.49 -8.25
C ASP A 59 22.84 -9.94 -6.84
N TYR A 60 23.92 -9.17 -6.69
CA TYR A 60 24.23 -8.47 -5.44
C TYR A 60 23.13 -7.48 -5.04
N LEU A 61 22.66 -6.66 -5.97
CA LEU A 61 21.61 -5.66 -5.69
C LEU A 61 20.35 -6.35 -5.19
N ARG A 62 19.92 -7.44 -5.84
CA ARG A 62 18.74 -8.23 -5.44
C ARG A 62 18.92 -8.91 -4.09
N ALA A 63 20.09 -9.46 -3.81
CA ALA A 63 20.35 -10.18 -2.56
C ALA A 63 20.51 -9.23 -1.35
N GLU A 64 21.22 -8.12 -1.51
CA GLU A 64 21.73 -7.33 -0.38
C GLU A 64 21.04 -5.97 -0.20
N CYS A 65 20.48 -5.40 -1.27
CA CYS A 65 20.00 -4.02 -1.27
C CYS A 65 18.49 -3.89 -1.51
N ILE A 66 17.91 -4.74 -2.35
CA ILE A 66 16.46 -4.80 -2.59
C ILE A 66 15.79 -5.52 -1.40
N PRO A 67 14.73 -4.95 -0.81
CA PRO A 67 14.01 -5.59 0.30
C PRO A 67 13.47 -6.96 -0.08
N GLN A 68 13.47 -7.90 0.88
CA GLN A 68 13.07 -9.29 0.62
C GLN A 68 11.66 -9.39 0.03
N TRP A 69 10.70 -8.58 0.51
CA TRP A 69 9.33 -8.56 0.00
C TRP A 69 9.24 -8.02 -1.44
N ASN A 70 10.22 -7.25 -1.92
CA ASN A 70 10.25 -6.78 -3.31
C ASN A 70 10.90 -7.77 -4.27
N GLN A 71 11.66 -8.75 -3.77
CA GLN A 71 12.45 -9.64 -4.63
C GLN A 71 11.59 -10.45 -5.60
N GLU A 72 10.35 -10.78 -5.24
CA GLU A 72 9.43 -11.51 -6.11
C GLU A 72 8.97 -10.70 -7.34
N PHE A 73 9.01 -9.37 -7.25
CA PHE A 73 8.67 -8.48 -8.35
C PHE A 73 9.87 -8.17 -9.24
N SER A 74 11.09 -8.52 -8.82
CA SER A 74 12.34 -8.23 -9.53
C SER A 74 12.92 -9.48 -10.18
N GLN A 75 13.18 -9.39 -11.48
CA GLN A 75 13.77 -10.46 -12.29
C GLN A 75 15.12 -10.04 -12.87
N LEU A 76 15.95 -11.05 -13.18
CA LEU A 76 17.14 -10.85 -13.99
C LEU A 76 16.72 -10.56 -15.43
N GLU A 77 17.47 -9.70 -16.11
CA GLU A 77 17.31 -9.45 -17.54
C GLU A 77 18.52 -10.01 -18.33
N VAL A 78 18.63 -9.69 -19.63
CA VAL A 78 19.64 -10.30 -20.52
C VAL A 78 21.08 -10.15 -20.00
N PHE A 79 21.45 -8.96 -19.52
CA PHE A 79 22.83 -8.62 -19.19
C PHE A 79 23.04 -8.29 -17.71
N HIS A 80 24.30 -8.34 -17.27
CA HIS A 80 24.75 -8.05 -15.90
C HIS A 80 24.28 -6.74 -15.28
N TRP A 81 24.03 -5.73 -16.12
CA TRP A 81 23.61 -4.39 -15.72
C TRP A 81 22.11 -4.15 -15.93
N MET A 82 21.35 -5.13 -16.40
CA MET A 82 19.93 -4.96 -16.68
C MET A 82 19.08 -5.63 -15.60
N ILE A 83 18.00 -4.96 -15.21
CA ILE A 83 17.02 -5.48 -14.26
C ILE A 83 15.61 -5.18 -14.76
N GLU A 84 14.71 -6.14 -14.61
CA GLU A 84 13.28 -6.00 -14.96
C GLU A 84 12.45 -6.13 -13.69
N TRP A 85 11.48 -5.23 -13.47
CA TRP A 85 10.51 -5.35 -12.39
C TRP A 85 9.09 -5.36 -12.93
N ALA A 86 8.24 -6.23 -12.38
CA ALA A 86 6.86 -6.35 -12.78
C ALA A 86 5.91 -5.87 -11.67
N THR A 87 4.96 -5.00 -12.00
CA THR A 87 3.89 -4.61 -11.07
C THR A 87 2.97 -5.79 -10.80
N ARG A 88 2.30 -5.76 -9.64
CA ARG A 88 1.06 -6.51 -9.44
C ARG A 88 0.02 -6.07 -10.48
N PRO A 89 -0.95 -6.93 -10.80
CA PRO A 89 -2.04 -6.53 -11.68
C PRO A 89 -3.04 -5.63 -10.91
N TYR A 90 -3.56 -4.60 -11.57
CA TYR A 90 -4.53 -3.63 -11.03
C TYR A 90 -5.79 -3.56 -11.87
N TYR A 91 -6.95 -3.34 -11.26
CA TYR A 91 -8.22 -3.15 -12.00
C TYR A 91 -8.33 -1.74 -12.60
N SER A 92 -7.53 -0.81 -12.10
CA SER A 92 -7.41 0.55 -12.61
C SER A 92 -6.04 0.77 -13.27
N PRO A 93 -6.00 1.46 -14.44
CA PRO A 93 -4.75 1.91 -15.04
C PRO A 93 -3.89 2.74 -14.06
N ARG A 94 -4.54 3.62 -13.30
CA ARG A 94 -3.89 4.48 -12.31
C ARG A 94 -3.19 3.68 -11.21
N GLY A 95 -3.80 2.60 -10.71
CA GLY A 95 -3.19 1.72 -9.71
C GLY A 95 -1.89 1.10 -10.20
N ALA A 96 -1.88 0.57 -11.43
CA ALA A 96 -0.67 0.01 -12.05
C ALA A 96 0.45 1.05 -12.17
N MET A 97 0.13 2.29 -12.52
CA MET A 97 1.12 3.37 -12.67
C MET A 97 1.62 3.93 -11.33
N TYR A 98 0.75 3.96 -10.32
CA TYR A 98 1.17 4.33 -8.96
C TYR A 98 2.18 3.33 -8.43
N GLU A 99 1.92 2.03 -8.55
CA GLU A 99 2.89 1.02 -8.13
C GLU A 99 4.17 1.05 -8.96
N ALA A 100 4.08 1.21 -10.29
CA ALA A 100 5.24 1.35 -11.15
C ALA A 100 6.17 2.49 -10.69
N ARG A 101 5.60 3.64 -10.33
CA ARG A 101 6.35 4.79 -9.81
C ARG A 101 6.96 4.55 -8.44
N LEU A 102 6.23 3.85 -7.56
CA LEU A 102 6.74 3.43 -6.25
C LEU A 102 7.91 2.44 -6.41
N MET A 103 7.85 1.54 -7.40
CA MET A 103 8.95 0.61 -7.72
C MET A 103 10.22 1.33 -8.19
N GLU A 104 10.10 2.34 -9.05
CA GLU A 104 11.23 3.16 -9.47
C GLU A 104 11.88 3.89 -8.28
N ALA A 105 11.08 4.41 -7.35
CA ALA A 105 11.58 5.00 -6.11
C ALA A 105 12.24 3.98 -5.17
N THR A 106 11.73 2.75 -5.12
CA THR A 106 12.37 1.65 -4.38
C THR A 106 13.72 1.29 -4.99
N LEU A 107 13.83 1.23 -6.32
CA LEU A 107 15.10 1.02 -7.02
C LEU A 107 16.09 2.15 -6.72
N MET A 108 15.65 3.41 -6.72
CA MET A 108 16.47 4.56 -6.30
C MET A 108 17.04 4.39 -4.90
N ASN A 109 16.21 4.00 -3.92
CA ASN A 109 16.67 3.75 -2.56
C ASN A 109 17.63 2.54 -2.48
N ALA A 110 17.39 1.48 -3.25
CA ALA A 110 18.26 0.31 -3.30
C ALA A 110 19.64 0.64 -3.91
N LEU A 111 19.69 1.43 -4.99
CA LEU A 111 20.93 1.90 -5.60
C LEU A 111 21.69 2.85 -4.68
N HIS A 112 20.99 3.72 -3.95
CA HIS A 112 21.61 4.56 -2.91
C HIS A 112 22.27 3.71 -1.82
N ARG A 113 21.57 2.68 -1.33
CA ARG A 113 22.13 1.74 -0.33
C ARG A 113 23.36 1.01 -0.86
N ALA A 114 23.30 0.49 -2.09
CA ALA A 114 24.45 -0.13 -2.75
C ALA A 114 25.61 0.86 -2.89
N GLY A 115 25.32 2.09 -3.32
CA GLY A 115 26.31 3.15 -3.47
C GLY A 115 27.00 3.53 -2.17
N VAL A 116 26.27 3.59 -1.05
CA VAL A 116 26.86 3.77 0.29
C VAL A 116 27.86 2.65 0.63
N ASN A 117 27.56 1.39 0.26
CA ASN A 117 28.45 0.26 0.52
C ASN A 117 29.75 0.32 -0.31
N PHE A 118 29.68 0.85 -1.53
CA PHE A 118 30.83 0.95 -2.44
C PHE A 118 31.54 2.32 -2.42
N GLY A 119 30.97 3.32 -1.76
CA GLY A 119 31.50 4.68 -1.73
C GLY A 119 31.35 5.44 -3.04
N GLU A 120 30.35 5.08 -3.85
CA GLU A 120 30.11 5.63 -5.19
C GLU A 120 28.60 5.90 -5.39
N ARG A 121 28.23 6.89 -6.20
CA ARG A 121 26.82 7.11 -6.55
C ARG A 121 26.44 6.30 -7.79
N LEU A 122 25.42 5.47 -7.66
CA LEU A 122 24.93 4.62 -8.73
C LEU A 122 23.64 5.19 -9.36
N HIS A 123 23.41 4.89 -10.63
CA HIS A 123 22.32 5.43 -11.44
C HIS A 123 21.54 4.33 -12.18
N TYR A 124 20.36 4.65 -12.70
CA TYR A 124 19.56 3.74 -13.55
C TYR A 124 19.02 4.48 -14.77
N TRP A 125 18.93 3.82 -15.93
CA TRP A 125 18.56 4.45 -17.19
C TRP A 125 17.60 3.61 -18.02
N HIS A 126 16.62 4.27 -18.65
CA HIS A 126 15.73 3.67 -19.65
C HIS A 126 16.28 3.84 -21.07
N GLY A 127 15.98 2.91 -21.96
CA GLY A 127 16.38 2.97 -23.35
C GLY A 127 17.75 2.36 -23.62
N ASN A 128 18.47 2.95 -24.56
CA ASN A 128 19.81 2.51 -24.93
C ASN A 128 20.85 2.94 -23.89
N LEU A 129 21.94 2.18 -23.82
CA LEU A 129 23.14 2.60 -23.12
C LEU A 129 23.69 3.91 -23.70
N LEU A 130 24.05 4.83 -22.81
CA LEU A 130 24.76 6.06 -23.14
C LEU A 130 26.27 5.85 -23.25
N PHE A 131 26.74 4.61 -23.10
CA PHE A 131 28.14 4.23 -23.27
C PHE A 131 28.24 3.08 -24.27
N LEU A 132 29.27 3.11 -25.13
CA LEU A 132 29.53 2.01 -26.05
C LEU A 132 30.11 0.83 -25.27
N THR A 133 29.39 -0.29 -25.25
CA THR A 133 29.71 -1.46 -24.45
C THR A 133 29.91 -2.67 -25.34
N ASP A 134 30.97 -3.43 -25.09
CA ASP A 134 31.22 -4.70 -25.76
C ASP A 134 30.26 -5.77 -25.22
N ILE A 135 29.49 -6.38 -26.13
CA ILE A 135 28.43 -7.33 -25.79
C ILE A 135 28.78 -8.71 -26.36
N GLY A 136 28.83 -9.70 -25.47
CA GLY A 136 29.06 -11.10 -25.82
C GLY A 136 28.45 -12.05 -24.78
N HIS A 137 28.73 -13.34 -24.89
CA HIS A 137 28.18 -14.35 -23.96
C HIS A 137 28.63 -14.11 -22.52
N GLN A 138 29.82 -13.52 -22.32
CA GLN A 138 30.34 -13.11 -21.02
C GLN A 138 29.53 -11.98 -20.34
N SER A 139 28.68 -11.29 -21.10
CA SER A 139 27.83 -10.22 -20.57
C SER A 139 26.55 -10.76 -19.91
N ILE A 140 26.26 -12.06 -20.06
CA ILE A 140 25.07 -12.74 -19.52
C ILE A 140 25.34 -13.21 -18.08
N PRO A 141 24.44 -12.92 -17.12
CA PRO A 141 24.56 -13.41 -15.74
C PRO A 141 24.72 -14.93 -15.64
N GLY A 142 25.68 -15.39 -14.83
CA GLY A 142 25.97 -16.81 -14.65
C GLY A 142 24.88 -17.62 -13.95
N ASN A 143 23.99 -16.96 -13.21
CA ASN A 143 22.93 -17.58 -12.40
C ASN A 143 21.69 -18.03 -13.19
N TRP A 144 21.63 -17.74 -14.50
CA TRP A 144 20.53 -18.21 -15.34
C TRP A 144 20.50 -19.75 -15.45
N PRO A 145 19.32 -20.40 -15.33
CA PRO A 145 19.20 -21.82 -15.63
C PRO A 145 19.65 -22.13 -17.06
N ILE A 146 20.23 -23.32 -17.27
CA ILE A 146 20.92 -23.68 -18.52
C ILE A 146 20.07 -23.44 -19.79
N ALA A 147 18.76 -23.70 -19.72
CA ALA A 147 17.82 -23.50 -20.83
C ALA A 147 17.69 -22.01 -21.19
N LYS A 148 17.53 -21.16 -20.17
CA LYS A 148 17.38 -19.71 -20.35
C LYS A 148 18.70 -19.08 -20.79
N ARG A 149 19.83 -19.51 -20.22
CA ARG A 149 21.16 -19.05 -20.63
C ARG A 149 21.45 -19.33 -22.11
N ARG A 150 21.25 -20.57 -22.58
CA ARG A 150 21.44 -20.92 -24.00
C ARG A 150 20.53 -20.12 -24.93
N TYR A 151 19.29 -19.89 -24.50
CA TYR A 151 18.36 -19.02 -25.23
C TYR A 151 18.89 -17.58 -25.35
N LEU A 152 19.43 -17.02 -24.27
CA LEU A 152 20.00 -15.67 -24.27
C LEU A 152 21.31 -15.60 -25.08
N GLU A 153 22.20 -16.59 -25.00
CA GLU A 153 23.41 -16.69 -25.83
C GLU A 153 23.05 -16.66 -27.32
N LYS A 154 22.04 -17.43 -27.73
CA LYS A 154 21.53 -17.39 -29.10
C LYS A 154 20.89 -16.05 -29.47
N CYS A 155 20.23 -15.37 -28.53
CA CYS A 155 19.74 -14.02 -28.78
C CYS A 155 20.91 -13.05 -29.00
N VAL A 156 21.98 -13.13 -28.21
CA VAL A 156 23.18 -12.32 -28.37
C VAL A 156 23.83 -12.55 -29.74
N ASP A 157 23.91 -13.80 -30.19
CA ASP A 157 24.44 -14.12 -31.54
C ASP A 157 23.61 -13.48 -32.67
N LEU A 158 22.30 -13.32 -32.48
CA LEU A 158 21.38 -12.82 -33.50
C LEU A 158 21.21 -11.30 -33.49
N TYR A 159 21.21 -10.70 -32.30
CA TYR A 159 20.79 -9.32 -32.09
C TYR A 159 21.87 -8.43 -31.48
N GLY A 160 22.92 -9.02 -30.90
CA GLY A 160 24.06 -8.28 -30.34
C GLY A 160 23.64 -7.19 -29.36
N ASP A 161 24.06 -5.96 -29.65
CA ASP A 161 23.84 -4.77 -28.84
C ASP A 161 22.38 -4.30 -28.79
N MET A 162 21.56 -4.68 -29.77
CA MET A 162 20.13 -4.36 -29.78
C MET A 162 19.38 -4.96 -28.58
N LEU A 163 19.94 -5.95 -27.89
CA LEU A 163 19.35 -6.51 -26.67
C LEU A 163 19.55 -5.63 -25.43
N ALA A 164 20.48 -4.68 -25.45
CA ALA A 164 20.75 -3.78 -24.34
C ALA A 164 19.83 -2.54 -24.36
N THR A 165 18.61 -2.70 -24.86
CA THR A 165 17.58 -1.66 -24.90
C THR A 165 16.53 -1.94 -23.85
N THR A 166 16.41 -1.07 -22.86
CA THR A 166 15.39 -1.19 -21.82
C THR A 166 14.16 -0.36 -22.16
N GLY A 167 12.97 -0.81 -21.78
CA GLY A 167 11.74 -0.04 -21.92
C GLY A 167 10.66 -0.47 -20.95
N ILE A 168 9.43 -0.19 -21.33
CA ILE A 168 8.23 -0.58 -20.59
C ILE A 168 7.45 -1.59 -21.43
N HIS A 169 7.06 -2.70 -20.82
CA HIS A 169 6.08 -3.62 -21.39
C HIS A 169 4.74 -3.45 -20.68
N THR A 170 3.78 -2.89 -21.40
CA THR A 170 2.40 -2.73 -20.91
C THR A 170 1.65 -4.04 -21.12
N ASN A 171 1.08 -4.62 -20.07
CA ASN A 171 0.27 -5.83 -20.08
C ASN A 171 -1.20 -5.49 -19.80
N MET A 172 -2.12 -5.83 -20.71
CA MET A 172 -3.55 -5.50 -20.57
C MET A 172 -4.45 -6.69 -20.86
N SER A 173 -5.52 -6.80 -20.07
CA SER A 173 -6.54 -7.84 -20.18
C SER A 173 -7.94 -7.28 -19.88
N LEU A 174 -8.98 -8.07 -20.14
CA LEU A 174 -10.36 -7.72 -19.81
C LEU A 174 -10.92 -8.68 -18.74
N PRO A 175 -11.92 -8.25 -17.94
CA PRO A 175 -12.48 -9.08 -16.88
C PRO A 175 -13.00 -10.42 -17.40
N ASP A 176 -12.63 -11.52 -16.75
CA ASP A 176 -13.17 -12.86 -17.06
C ASP A 176 -14.72 -12.90 -17.05
N PRO A 177 -15.42 -12.25 -16.09
CA PRO A 177 -16.88 -12.19 -16.10
C PRO A 177 -17.47 -11.52 -17.36
N LEU A 178 -16.74 -10.59 -17.99
CA LEU A 178 -17.19 -9.93 -19.22
C LEU A 178 -17.25 -10.94 -20.38
N PHE A 179 -16.19 -11.74 -20.54
CA PHE A 179 -16.15 -12.81 -21.55
C PHE A 179 -17.17 -13.91 -21.26
N ALA A 180 -17.27 -14.35 -20.01
CA ALA A 180 -18.22 -15.37 -19.60
C ALA A 180 -19.66 -14.94 -19.92
N TRP A 181 -20.01 -13.68 -19.63
CA TRP A 181 -21.31 -13.13 -19.98
C TRP A 181 -21.58 -13.21 -21.49
N ASP A 182 -20.69 -12.68 -22.33
CA ASP A 182 -20.93 -12.65 -23.78
C ASP A 182 -20.94 -14.04 -24.41
N PHE A 183 -20.03 -14.91 -23.99
CA PHE A 183 -19.99 -16.29 -24.44
C PHE A 183 -21.29 -17.04 -24.11
N MET A 184 -21.84 -16.83 -22.90
CA MET A 184 -23.09 -17.46 -22.45
C MET A 184 -24.34 -16.91 -23.16
N HIS A 185 -24.26 -15.74 -23.79
CA HIS A 185 -25.34 -15.14 -24.57
C HIS A 185 -25.26 -15.38 -26.08
N LEU A 186 -24.20 -16.04 -26.58
CA LEU A 186 -24.15 -16.53 -27.96
C LEU A 186 -25.27 -17.55 -28.21
N SER A 187 -25.88 -17.51 -29.40
CA SER A 187 -26.82 -18.56 -29.81
C SER A 187 -26.13 -19.92 -29.92
N PRO A 188 -26.85 -21.05 -29.80
CA PRO A 188 -26.25 -22.38 -29.97
C PRO A 188 -25.49 -22.56 -31.29
N SER A 189 -25.96 -21.92 -32.37
CA SER A 189 -25.28 -21.90 -33.67
C SER A 189 -24.00 -21.07 -33.70
N GLU A 190 -23.93 -19.98 -32.92
CA GLU A 190 -22.73 -19.13 -32.82
C GLU A 190 -21.69 -19.71 -31.85
N ARG A 191 -22.14 -20.36 -30.77
CA ARG A 191 -21.24 -21.01 -29.81
C ARG A 191 -20.64 -22.31 -30.38
N GLY A 192 -21.44 -23.11 -31.10
CA GLY A 192 -20.99 -24.40 -31.62
C GLY A 192 -20.33 -25.27 -30.54
N ASP A 193 -19.22 -25.92 -30.89
CA ASP A 193 -18.37 -26.70 -29.98
C ASP A 193 -17.24 -25.87 -29.34
N GLN A 194 -17.25 -24.54 -29.50
CA GLN A 194 -16.19 -23.65 -29.02
C GLN A 194 -16.19 -23.59 -27.48
N HIS A 195 -15.00 -23.61 -26.87
CA HIS A 195 -14.82 -23.38 -25.44
C HIS A 195 -14.56 -21.90 -25.12
N LEU A 196 -14.83 -21.48 -23.87
CA LEU A 196 -14.59 -20.10 -23.41
C LEU A 196 -13.13 -19.66 -23.63
N ASP A 197 -12.16 -20.55 -23.42
CA ASP A 197 -10.74 -20.26 -23.62
C ASP A 197 -10.39 -19.97 -25.10
N GLU A 198 -11.04 -20.66 -26.03
CA GLU A 198 -10.89 -20.39 -27.47
C GLU A 198 -11.55 -19.07 -27.84
N PHE A 199 -12.70 -18.75 -27.25
CA PHE A 199 -13.39 -17.47 -27.44
C PHE A 199 -12.52 -16.29 -26.95
N LYS A 200 -11.91 -16.41 -25.76
CA LYS A 200 -10.94 -15.44 -25.23
C LYS A 200 -9.70 -15.34 -26.13
N SER A 201 -9.18 -16.47 -26.59
CA SER A 201 -7.99 -16.50 -27.43
C SER A 201 -8.21 -15.80 -28.78
N GLU A 202 -9.37 -16.03 -29.41
CA GLU A 202 -9.75 -15.32 -30.63
C GLU A 202 -9.84 -13.80 -30.43
N PHE A 203 -10.37 -13.36 -29.27
CA PHE A 203 -10.38 -11.94 -28.92
C PHE A 203 -8.97 -11.39 -28.74
N TYR A 204 -8.11 -12.01 -27.93
CA TYR A 204 -6.77 -11.45 -27.66
C TYR A 204 -5.88 -11.43 -28.90
N ILE A 205 -6.03 -12.40 -29.81
CA ILE A 205 -5.38 -12.37 -31.13
C ILE A 205 -5.92 -11.20 -31.97
N THR A 206 -7.25 -11.03 -32.00
CA THR A 206 -7.88 -9.90 -32.68
C THR A 206 -7.43 -8.55 -32.10
N ALA A 207 -7.40 -8.41 -30.78
CA ALA A 207 -6.99 -7.21 -30.08
C ALA A 207 -5.51 -6.90 -30.37
N THR A 208 -4.64 -7.91 -30.36
CA THR A 208 -3.23 -7.78 -30.76
C THR A 208 -3.09 -7.23 -32.17
N ARG A 209 -3.84 -7.78 -33.14
CA ARG A 209 -3.88 -7.23 -34.50
C ARG A 209 -4.32 -5.78 -34.53
N LEU A 210 -5.45 -5.47 -33.90
CA LEU A 210 -6.08 -4.16 -34.06
C LEU A 210 -5.35 -3.06 -33.28
N LEU A 211 -4.79 -3.38 -32.11
CA LEU A 211 -3.91 -2.47 -31.38
C LEU A 211 -2.62 -2.18 -32.17
N ARG A 212 -2.15 -3.10 -33.02
CA ARG A 212 -0.96 -2.87 -33.84
C ARG A 212 -1.13 -1.71 -34.82
N ALA A 213 -2.37 -1.41 -35.24
CA ALA A 213 -2.67 -0.23 -36.03
C ALA A 213 -2.29 1.08 -35.30
N PHE A 214 -2.27 1.09 -33.97
CA PHE A 214 -1.99 2.27 -33.15
C PHE A 214 -0.56 2.30 -32.58
N ALA A 215 0.30 1.33 -32.92
CA ALA A 215 1.66 1.24 -32.37
C ALA A 215 2.51 2.51 -32.60
N SER A 216 2.34 3.16 -33.76
CA SER A 216 3.01 4.44 -34.07
C SER A 216 2.62 5.57 -33.11
N LEU A 217 1.38 5.58 -32.61
CA LEU A 217 0.96 6.54 -31.57
C LEU A 217 1.69 6.25 -30.26
N PHE A 218 1.70 4.99 -29.84
CA PHE A 218 2.34 4.58 -28.58
C PHE A 218 3.83 4.98 -28.59
N ILE A 219 4.56 4.65 -29.67
CA ILE A 219 5.96 5.07 -29.86
C ILE A 219 6.12 6.59 -29.73
N ALA A 220 5.28 7.37 -30.43
CA ALA A 220 5.44 8.81 -30.50
C ALA A 220 5.05 9.54 -29.20
N THR A 221 4.04 9.05 -28.47
CA THR A 221 3.57 9.64 -27.22
C THR A 221 4.46 9.26 -26.04
N SER A 222 5.11 8.09 -26.10
CA SER A 222 6.05 7.62 -25.07
C SER A 222 7.52 7.85 -25.41
N ALA A 223 7.86 8.60 -26.46
CA ALA A 223 9.26 8.81 -26.81
C ALA A 223 9.97 9.68 -25.75
N SER A 224 11.09 9.20 -25.20
CA SER A 224 11.96 9.87 -24.22
C SER A 224 13.46 9.69 -24.45
N THR A 225 13.89 8.97 -25.51
CA THR A 225 15.30 8.63 -25.75
C THR A 225 15.91 9.36 -26.95
N PRO A 226 16.13 10.70 -26.91
CA PRO A 226 16.66 11.45 -28.05
C PRO A 226 18.19 11.42 -28.18
N MET A 227 18.89 10.66 -27.34
CA MET A 227 20.36 10.64 -27.26
C MET A 227 20.91 9.26 -27.62
N GLN A 228 22.12 9.22 -28.17
CA GLN A 228 22.79 7.98 -28.57
C GLN A 228 24.29 8.04 -28.29
N ALA A 229 24.86 6.92 -27.85
CA ALA A 229 26.32 6.74 -27.78
C ALA A 229 26.89 6.56 -29.20
N GLN A 230 27.93 7.31 -29.55
CA GLN A 230 28.60 7.26 -30.85
C GLN A 230 30.12 7.41 -30.71
N VAL A 231 30.87 7.02 -31.75
CA VAL A 231 32.31 7.32 -31.84
C VAL A 231 32.49 8.59 -32.66
N LYS A 232 33.02 9.65 -32.04
CA LYS A 232 33.32 10.94 -32.68
C LYS A 232 34.81 11.23 -32.53
N ASP A 233 35.50 11.51 -33.64
CA ASP A 233 36.96 11.76 -33.66
C ASP A 233 37.80 10.70 -32.92
N GLY A 234 37.38 9.43 -32.98
CA GLY A 234 38.07 8.31 -32.34
C GLY A 234 37.82 8.15 -30.84
N ARG A 235 36.91 8.93 -30.23
CA ARG A 235 36.49 8.78 -28.83
C ARG A 235 34.99 8.51 -28.72
N ALA A 236 34.58 7.82 -27.65
CA ALA A 236 33.17 7.65 -27.33
C ALA A 236 32.58 8.99 -26.87
N ALA A 237 31.39 9.32 -27.36
CA ALA A 237 30.65 10.53 -27.04
C ALA A 237 29.14 10.26 -27.03
N VAL A 238 28.40 10.95 -26.18
CA VAL A 238 26.92 10.95 -26.21
C VAL A 238 26.47 12.11 -27.08
N VAL A 239 25.67 11.82 -28.10
CA VAL A 239 25.21 12.81 -29.07
C VAL A 239 23.70 12.98 -28.97
N LEU A 240 23.26 14.24 -28.94
CA LEU A 240 21.85 14.60 -29.08
C LEU A 240 21.43 14.43 -30.54
N THR A 241 20.48 13.54 -30.77
CA THR A 241 20.01 13.20 -32.12
C THR A 241 18.77 14.01 -32.51
N GLU A 242 18.47 14.00 -33.81
CA GLU A 242 17.18 14.50 -34.33
C GLU A 242 16.02 13.53 -34.09
N TYR A 243 16.30 12.28 -33.72
CA TYR A 243 15.31 11.23 -33.51
C TYR A 243 14.67 11.34 -32.12
N ASP A 244 13.36 11.06 -32.04
CA ASP A 244 12.61 11.15 -30.78
C ASP A 244 12.78 9.88 -29.91
N SER A 245 12.87 8.69 -30.52
CA SER A 245 12.94 7.40 -29.83
C SER A 245 14.05 6.52 -30.43
N ILE A 246 15.27 6.65 -29.91
CA ILE A 246 16.40 5.79 -30.30
C ILE A 246 16.16 4.34 -29.88
N ARG A 247 15.45 4.11 -28.77
CA ARG A 247 15.14 2.76 -28.30
C ARG A 247 14.28 2.00 -29.28
N ASN A 248 13.19 2.55 -29.81
CA ASN A 248 12.41 1.82 -30.83
C ASN A 248 13.12 1.68 -32.20
N LEU A 249 14.10 2.52 -32.51
CA LEU A 249 14.96 2.33 -33.70
C LEU A 249 15.98 1.20 -33.52
N THR A 250 16.36 0.92 -32.27
CA THR A 250 17.34 -0.10 -31.93
C THR A 250 16.68 -1.44 -31.55
N PHE A 251 15.48 -1.40 -30.97
CA PHE A 251 14.78 -2.56 -30.44
C PHE A 251 14.67 -3.68 -31.49
N PRO A 252 15.01 -4.93 -31.14
CA PRO A 252 14.95 -6.04 -32.09
C PRO A 252 13.52 -6.24 -32.58
N ASN A 253 13.29 -6.15 -33.89
CA ASN A 253 12.00 -6.49 -34.50
C ASN A 253 12.21 -7.26 -35.82
N PRO A 254 12.61 -8.54 -35.74
CA PRO A 254 12.99 -9.32 -36.90
C PRO A 254 11.77 -9.61 -37.78
N ARG A 255 11.92 -9.35 -39.08
CA ARG A 255 10.83 -9.50 -40.06
C ARG A 255 10.40 -10.96 -40.24
N GLU A 256 11.28 -11.89 -39.90
CA GLU A 256 11.10 -13.34 -40.03
C GLU A 256 10.13 -13.90 -38.98
N ILE A 257 9.92 -13.20 -37.85
CA ILE A 257 8.97 -13.60 -36.79
C ILE A 257 7.70 -12.74 -36.77
N ASP A 258 7.73 -11.54 -37.36
CA ASP A 258 6.59 -10.64 -37.50
C ASP A 258 5.95 -10.81 -38.89
N LEU A 259 5.43 -12.02 -39.17
CA LEU A 259 4.91 -12.34 -40.49
C LEU A 259 3.50 -11.77 -40.73
N PRO A 260 3.15 -11.44 -41.99
CA PRO A 260 1.76 -11.24 -42.38
C PRO A 260 0.88 -12.42 -41.95
N ASP A 261 -0.40 -12.13 -41.71
CA ASP A 261 -1.42 -13.07 -41.27
C ASP A 261 -1.25 -13.67 -39.86
N LEU A 262 -0.12 -13.45 -39.17
CA LEU A 262 0.17 -14.05 -37.86
C LEU A 262 -0.94 -13.81 -36.83
N TYR A 263 -1.48 -12.59 -36.76
CA TYR A 263 -2.58 -12.24 -35.85
C TYR A 263 -3.93 -12.03 -36.59
N ARG A 264 -4.08 -12.57 -37.80
CA ARG A 264 -5.33 -12.45 -38.58
C ARG A 264 -6.50 -13.19 -37.93
N SER A 265 -6.24 -14.37 -37.35
CA SER A 265 -7.17 -15.19 -36.56
C SER A 265 -6.39 -16.10 -35.61
N TYR A 266 -7.05 -16.70 -34.59
CA TYR A 266 -6.37 -17.65 -33.69
C TYR A 266 -5.84 -18.88 -34.45
N LYS A 267 -6.57 -19.34 -35.48
CA LYS A 267 -6.13 -20.44 -36.34
C LYS A 267 -4.85 -20.12 -37.10
N ASP A 268 -4.77 -18.93 -37.70
CA ASP A 268 -3.58 -18.49 -38.42
C ASP A 268 -2.38 -18.36 -37.47
N TYR A 269 -2.61 -17.81 -36.27
CA TYR A 269 -1.60 -17.72 -35.22
C TYR A 269 -1.00 -19.08 -34.87
N LEU A 270 -1.84 -20.08 -34.61
CA LEU A 270 -1.38 -21.44 -34.30
C LEU A 270 -0.57 -22.02 -35.46
N GLN A 271 -1.13 -21.97 -36.68
CA GLN A 271 -0.49 -22.56 -37.86
C GLN A 271 0.88 -21.92 -38.15
N ILE A 272 0.96 -20.60 -38.16
CA ILE A 272 2.20 -19.86 -38.46
C ILE A 272 3.20 -20.02 -37.31
N SER A 273 2.76 -19.97 -36.05
CA SER A 273 3.65 -20.19 -34.90
C SER A 273 4.27 -21.59 -34.91
N TYR A 274 3.51 -22.62 -35.26
CA TYR A 274 4.04 -23.98 -35.39
C TYR A 274 5.05 -24.09 -36.55
N ASP A 275 4.79 -23.44 -37.69
CA ASP A 275 5.74 -23.38 -38.81
C ASP A 275 7.07 -22.70 -38.40
N LEU A 276 6.99 -21.56 -37.72
CA LEU A 276 8.15 -20.81 -37.25
C LEU A 276 9.04 -21.63 -36.31
N VAL A 277 8.45 -22.40 -35.39
CA VAL A 277 9.20 -23.30 -34.50
C VAL A 277 9.80 -24.48 -35.27
N ARG A 278 9.07 -25.09 -36.22
CA ARG A 278 9.58 -26.20 -37.04
C ARG A 278 10.79 -25.78 -37.88
N ARG A 279 10.74 -24.59 -38.47
CA ARG A 279 11.82 -23.98 -39.26
C ARG A 279 13.00 -23.48 -38.41
N GLY A 280 12.87 -23.48 -37.08
CA GLY A 280 13.90 -22.99 -36.17
C GLY A 280 14.05 -21.46 -36.14
N VAL A 281 13.12 -20.72 -36.76
CA VAL A 281 13.09 -19.25 -36.78
C VAL A 281 12.64 -18.72 -35.41
N ARG A 282 11.61 -19.34 -34.82
CA ARG A 282 11.21 -19.08 -33.43
C ARG A 282 11.86 -20.13 -32.53
N PHE A 283 12.74 -19.68 -31.64
CA PHE A 283 13.55 -20.54 -30.76
C PHE A 283 13.37 -20.20 -29.27
N GLY A 284 12.35 -19.42 -28.93
CA GLY A 284 12.05 -19.04 -27.56
C GLY A 284 10.63 -18.50 -27.39
N ASN A 285 10.35 -18.04 -26.17
CA ASN A 285 9.03 -17.51 -25.81
C ASN A 285 8.79 -16.09 -26.33
N ASN A 286 9.85 -15.30 -26.49
CA ASN A 286 9.73 -13.91 -26.90
C ASN A 286 9.72 -13.81 -28.42
N ASN A 287 8.53 -13.51 -28.96
CA ASN A 287 8.44 -12.81 -30.23
C ASN A 287 8.79 -11.34 -29.93
N TRP A 288 9.90 -10.88 -30.49
CA TRP A 288 10.34 -9.50 -30.41
C TRP A 288 9.55 -8.66 -31.41
N THR A 289 8.29 -8.37 -31.05
CA THR A 289 7.36 -7.57 -31.85
C THR A 289 6.78 -6.46 -31.00
N PRO A 290 6.48 -5.28 -31.58
CA PRO A 290 5.86 -4.15 -30.87
C PRO A 290 4.62 -4.48 -30.04
N ILE A 291 3.76 -5.37 -30.53
CA ILE A 291 2.56 -5.81 -29.83
C ILE A 291 2.42 -7.32 -30.02
N ARG A 292 2.03 -8.06 -28.98
CA ARG A 292 1.85 -9.52 -29.01
C ARG A 292 0.76 -10.01 -28.06
N ALA A 293 0.13 -11.12 -28.43
CA ALA A 293 -0.73 -11.88 -27.52
C ALA A 293 0.11 -12.74 -26.57
N ARG A 294 -0.32 -12.84 -25.31
CA ARG A 294 0.38 -13.62 -24.27
C ARG A 294 -0.60 -14.52 -23.52
N SER A 295 -0.16 -15.74 -23.23
CA SER A 295 -0.81 -16.66 -22.28
C SER A 295 -0.50 -16.26 -20.84
N PHE A 296 -1.21 -16.84 -19.87
CA PHE A 296 -0.92 -16.65 -18.45
C PHE A 296 0.49 -17.15 -18.08
N ALA A 297 1.11 -16.54 -17.05
CA ALA A 297 2.51 -16.78 -16.68
C ALA A 297 2.75 -18.20 -16.13
N ASP A 298 1.95 -18.67 -15.17
CA ASP A 298 2.23 -19.93 -14.46
C ASP A 298 2.34 -21.16 -15.37
N PRO A 299 1.45 -21.37 -16.37
CA PRO A 299 1.58 -22.49 -17.29
C PRO A 299 2.86 -22.42 -18.13
N VAL A 300 3.31 -21.21 -18.48
CA VAL A 300 4.52 -20.99 -19.26
C VAL A 300 5.76 -21.30 -18.41
N GLU A 301 5.80 -20.79 -17.17
CA GLU A 301 6.92 -21.00 -16.23
C GLU A 301 7.11 -22.48 -15.87
N ARG A 302 6.02 -23.22 -15.63
CA ARG A 302 6.09 -24.67 -15.39
C ARG A 302 6.77 -25.41 -16.55
N ILE A 303 6.43 -25.08 -17.79
CA ILE A 303 7.04 -25.69 -18.97
C ILE A 303 8.52 -25.26 -19.11
N ILE A 304 8.89 -24.04 -18.72
CA ILE A 304 10.30 -23.59 -18.68
C ILE A 304 11.09 -24.40 -17.65
N SER A 305 10.55 -24.58 -16.45
CA SER A 305 11.18 -25.41 -15.40
C SER A 305 11.38 -26.84 -15.87
N THR A 306 10.32 -27.45 -16.43
CA THR A 306 10.38 -28.83 -16.96
C THR A 306 11.44 -28.97 -18.06
N THR A 307 11.56 -27.97 -18.94
CA THR A 307 12.61 -27.97 -19.98
C THR A 307 14.00 -27.94 -19.34
N SER A 308 14.19 -27.11 -18.32
CA SER A 308 15.47 -26.97 -17.61
C SER A 308 15.86 -28.28 -16.91
N ASP A 309 14.92 -28.94 -16.24
CA ASP A 309 15.15 -30.22 -15.56
C ASP A 309 15.52 -31.34 -16.55
N GLN A 310 14.83 -31.40 -17.70
CA GLN A 310 15.11 -32.36 -18.77
C GLN A 310 16.50 -32.15 -19.38
N LEU A 311 16.90 -30.90 -19.61
CA LEU A 311 18.24 -30.57 -20.11
C LEU A 311 19.32 -30.92 -19.09
N ASN A 312 19.13 -30.57 -17.81
CA ASN A 312 20.07 -30.93 -16.75
C ASN A 312 20.26 -32.45 -16.68
N ALA A 313 19.16 -33.22 -16.65
CA ALA A 313 19.23 -34.68 -16.64
C ALA A 313 19.94 -35.27 -17.86
N LEU A 314 19.82 -34.65 -19.04
CA LEU A 314 20.51 -35.07 -20.27
C LEU A 314 22.03 -34.90 -20.16
N TYR A 315 22.48 -33.78 -19.61
CA TYR A 315 23.91 -33.46 -19.48
C TYR A 315 24.58 -34.15 -18.29
N THR A 316 23.86 -34.46 -17.20
CA THR A 316 24.41 -35.19 -16.05
C THR A 316 24.64 -36.69 -16.34
N ARG A 317 23.96 -37.26 -17.35
CA ARG A 317 23.99 -38.71 -17.63
C ARG A 317 25.17 -39.21 -18.48
N GLY A 318 26.10 -38.37 -18.92
CA GLY A 318 27.07 -38.76 -19.97
C GLY A 318 28.52 -39.00 -19.53
N LEU A 319 28.98 -40.25 -19.65
CA LEU A 319 30.36 -40.58 -20.02
C LEU A 319 30.44 -40.51 -21.55
N TYR A 320 31.23 -39.57 -22.10
CA TYR A 320 31.32 -39.35 -23.54
C TYR A 320 32.62 -39.95 -24.09
N ALA A 321 32.51 -41.04 -24.87
CA ALA A 321 33.62 -41.61 -25.62
C ALA A 321 33.76 -40.94 -27.00
N ALA A 322 34.99 -40.65 -27.43
CA ALA A 322 35.24 -40.08 -28.74
C ALA A 322 34.79 -41.04 -29.86
N GLY A 323 33.78 -40.66 -30.65
CA GLY A 323 33.39 -41.36 -31.88
C GLY A 323 31.95 -41.91 -31.94
N GLU A 324 31.11 -41.79 -30.90
CA GLU A 324 29.69 -42.17 -31.00
C GLU A 324 28.80 -40.99 -31.39
N ALA A 325 28.12 -41.12 -32.53
CA ALA A 325 27.33 -40.10 -33.17
C ALA A 325 25.85 -40.19 -32.77
N THR A 326 25.50 -39.62 -31.62
CA THR A 326 24.26 -38.83 -31.49
C THR A 326 24.52 -37.77 -30.43
N PRO A 327 24.78 -36.51 -30.82
CA PRO A 327 25.22 -35.49 -29.88
C PRO A 327 24.13 -35.20 -28.82
N PRO A 328 24.50 -34.99 -27.54
CA PRO A 328 23.61 -34.43 -26.52
C PRO A 328 22.90 -33.15 -27.00
N GLU A 329 23.55 -32.39 -27.88
CA GLU A 329 23.01 -31.17 -28.47
C GLU A 329 21.78 -31.40 -29.38
N GLU A 330 21.75 -32.51 -30.12
CA GLU A 330 20.62 -32.81 -31.01
C GLU A 330 19.38 -33.23 -30.20
N MET A 331 19.58 -34.00 -29.14
CA MET A 331 18.52 -34.35 -28.19
C MET A 331 18.00 -33.13 -27.41
N ALA A 332 18.90 -32.24 -26.98
CA ALA A 332 18.53 -30.98 -26.34
C ALA A 332 17.65 -30.12 -27.25
N LEU A 333 18.01 -30.00 -28.53
CA LEU A 333 17.23 -29.25 -29.52
C LEU A 333 15.82 -29.84 -29.73
N GLN A 334 15.67 -31.17 -29.69
CA GLN A 334 14.36 -31.83 -29.79
C GLN A 334 13.48 -31.53 -28.57
N VAL A 335 14.04 -31.59 -27.35
CA VAL A 335 13.33 -31.24 -26.11
C VAL A 335 12.87 -29.79 -26.14
N GLU A 336 13.75 -28.87 -26.52
CA GLU A 336 13.42 -27.44 -26.66
C GLU A 336 12.29 -27.22 -27.67
N LYS A 337 12.36 -27.85 -28.87
CA LYS A 337 11.31 -27.75 -29.89
C LYS A 337 9.97 -28.29 -29.40
N GLN A 338 9.95 -29.45 -28.75
CA GLN A 338 8.71 -30.05 -28.23
C GLN A 338 8.06 -29.15 -27.17
N ASN A 339 8.85 -28.65 -26.22
CA ASN A 339 8.34 -27.79 -25.16
C ASN A 339 7.91 -26.40 -25.68
N LEU A 340 8.57 -25.87 -26.71
CA LEU A 340 8.10 -24.66 -27.42
C LEU A 340 6.77 -24.90 -28.15
N MET A 341 6.60 -26.05 -28.80
CA MET A 341 5.34 -26.42 -29.45
C MET A 341 4.18 -26.56 -28.46
N ALA A 342 4.43 -27.10 -27.27
CA ALA A 342 3.42 -27.21 -26.21
C ALA A 342 2.91 -25.84 -25.73
N ARG A 343 3.78 -24.82 -25.75
CA ARG A 343 3.41 -23.45 -25.32
C ARG A 343 2.53 -22.71 -26.31
N ILE A 344 2.59 -23.03 -27.62
CA ILE A 344 1.85 -22.30 -28.67
C ILE A 344 0.33 -22.39 -28.47
N ASN A 345 -0.17 -23.53 -27.98
CA ASN A 345 -1.59 -23.80 -27.83
C ASN A 345 -2.13 -23.49 -26.41
N LEU A 346 -1.37 -22.77 -25.59
CA LEU A 346 -1.89 -22.29 -24.31
C LEU A 346 -2.92 -21.17 -24.54
N PRO A 347 -4.04 -21.14 -23.80
CA PRO A 347 -5.02 -20.07 -23.90
C PRO A 347 -4.38 -18.68 -23.75
N MET A 348 -4.77 -17.73 -24.59
CA MET A 348 -4.32 -16.34 -24.47
C MET A 348 -5.09 -15.65 -23.34
N GLY A 349 -4.38 -14.84 -22.56
CA GLY A 349 -4.93 -14.15 -21.39
C GLY A 349 -4.79 -12.63 -21.45
N ARG A 350 -3.89 -12.09 -22.28
CA ARG A 350 -3.60 -10.65 -22.35
C ARG A 350 -2.95 -10.23 -23.67
N VAL A 351 -2.95 -8.93 -23.93
CA VAL A 351 -2.12 -8.28 -24.94
C VAL A 351 -0.98 -7.55 -24.25
N GLU A 352 0.22 -7.69 -24.79
CA GLU A 352 1.42 -7.00 -24.32
C GLU A 352 1.91 -6.02 -25.39
N VAL A 353 2.21 -4.79 -24.99
CA VAL A 353 2.72 -3.69 -25.84
C VAL A 353 4.13 -3.35 -25.36
N ARG A 354 5.12 -3.42 -26.24
CA ARG A 354 6.56 -3.31 -25.91
C ARG A 354 7.26 -2.12 -26.54
N VAL A 355 6.53 -1.07 -26.88
CA VAL A 355 7.08 0.11 -27.56
C VAL A 355 7.30 1.30 -26.65
N ASP A 356 6.86 1.18 -25.40
CA ASP A 356 6.89 2.27 -24.45
C ASP A 356 8.30 2.51 -23.89
N GLU A 357 8.65 3.77 -23.69
CA GLU A 357 9.88 4.19 -23.01
C GLU A 357 9.53 4.75 -21.63
N GLY A 358 10.48 4.72 -20.70
CA GLY A 358 10.29 5.30 -19.36
C GLY A 358 10.79 6.74 -19.25
N GLY A 359 10.85 7.28 -18.03
CA GLY A 359 11.37 8.63 -17.77
C GLY A 359 10.36 9.76 -18.02
N HIS A 360 9.06 9.47 -18.02
CA HIS A 360 8.01 10.48 -18.14
C HIS A 360 7.55 10.99 -16.77
N ASN A 361 6.77 12.07 -16.75
CA ASN A 361 6.02 12.44 -15.55
C ASN A 361 4.84 11.47 -15.33
N LEU A 362 4.38 11.35 -14.08
CA LEU A 362 3.31 10.42 -13.71
C LEU A 362 2.02 10.59 -14.54
N ASP A 363 1.62 11.83 -14.86
CA ASP A 363 0.38 12.07 -15.61
C ASP A 363 0.46 11.52 -17.05
N LEU A 364 1.59 11.64 -17.73
CA LEU A 364 1.76 11.10 -19.08
C LEU A 364 1.77 9.57 -19.08
N ASP A 365 2.37 8.95 -18.07
CA ASP A 365 2.34 7.49 -17.91
C ASP A 365 0.91 6.97 -17.72
N ILE A 366 0.15 7.61 -16.82
CA ILE A 366 -1.29 7.31 -16.62
C ILE A 366 -2.06 7.49 -17.93
N ALA A 367 -1.82 8.59 -18.65
CA ALA A 367 -2.52 8.87 -19.91
C ALA A 367 -2.23 7.80 -20.98
N ASN A 368 -0.96 7.41 -21.14
CA ASN A 368 -0.55 6.41 -22.13
C ASN A 368 -1.18 5.04 -21.85
N LEU A 369 -1.23 4.60 -20.59
CA LEU A 369 -1.87 3.33 -20.24
C LEU A 369 -3.38 3.39 -20.41
N THR A 370 -4.00 4.45 -19.88
CA THR A 370 -5.45 4.65 -19.94
C THR A 370 -5.92 4.66 -21.40
N PHE A 371 -5.15 5.29 -22.29
CA PHE A 371 -5.45 5.29 -23.72
C PHE A 371 -5.42 3.89 -24.34
N LYS A 372 -4.41 3.06 -24.02
CA LYS A 372 -4.32 1.69 -24.52
C LYS A 372 -5.44 0.81 -23.97
N HIS A 373 -5.75 0.94 -22.69
CA HIS A 373 -6.87 0.25 -22.03
C HIS A 373 -8.21 0.58 -22.69
N LEU A 374 -8.46 1.87 -22.91
CA LEU A 374 -9.68 2.34 -23.58
C LEU A 374 -9.76 1.91 -25.05
N LEU A 375 -8.63 1.85 -25.77
CA LEU A 375 -8.60 1.27 -27.13
C LEU A 375 -8.95 -0.22 -27.11
N MET A 376 -8.43 -0.98 -26.14
CA MET A 376 -8.77 -2.40 -25.99
C MET A 376 -10.27 -2.60 -25.68
N LEU A 377 -10.83 -1.78 -24.79
CA LEU A 377 -12.27 -1.77 -24.53
C LEU A 377 -13.08 -1.35 -25.75
N ARG A 378 -12.63 -0.34 -26.50
CA ARG A 378 -13.28 0.10 -27.75
C ARG A 378 -13.32 -1.03 -28.77
N ILE A 379 -12.21 -1.74 -28.96
CA ILE A 379 -12.10 -2.93 -29.82
C ILE A 379 -13.06 -4.04 -29.39
N TYR A 380 -13.22 -4.28 -28.10
CA TYR A 380 -14.17 -5.28 -27.59
C TYR A 380 -15.62 -4.84 -27.79
N SER A 381 -15.92 -3.58 -27.47
CA SER A 381 -17.28 -3.02 -27.49
C SER A 381 -17.87 -2.91 -28.89
N ASP A 382 -17.05 -2.63 -29.91
CA ASP A 382 -17.49 -2.45 -31.29
C ASP A 382 -16.73 -3.36 -32.25
N PRO A 383 -17.37 -4.46 -32.69
CA PRO A 383 -16.76 -5.43 -33.59
C PRO A 383 -16.26 -4.85 -34.92
N LYS A 384 -16.71 -3.66 -35.34
CA LYS A 384 -16.30 -3.00 -36.58
C LYS A 384 -15.12 -2.05 -36.41
N PHE A 385 -14.82 -1.63 -35.18
CA PHE A 385 -13.77 -0.67 -34.90
C PHE A 385 -12.40 -1.18 -35.36
N ALA A 386 -11.64 -0.32 -36.05
CA ALA A 386 -10.31 -0.58 -36.59
C ALA A 386 -10.17 -1.78 -37.56
N ARG A 387 -11.25 -2.46 -37.96
CA ARG A 387 -11.21 -3.67 -38.81
C ARG A 387 -10.65 -3.46 -40.22
N GLY A 388 -10.43 -2.22 -40.63
CA GLY A 388 -9.67 -1.90 -41.85
C GLY A 388 -8.23 -2.43 -41.81
N PHE A 389 -7.66 -2.64 -40.60
CA PHE A 389 -6.36 -3.25 -40.42
C PHE A 389 -6.48 -4.79 -40.38
N ARG A 390 -6.13 -5.44 -41.49
CA ARG A 390 -6.30 -6.88 -41.75
C ARG A 390 -5.15 -7.74 -41.22
N TYR A 391 -4.00 -7.13 -40.95
CA TYR A 391 -2.72 -7.80 -40.64
C TYR A 391 -2.11 -8.54 -41.85
N ASP A 392 -2.46 -8.13 -43.07
CA ASP A 392 -1.87 -8.72 -44.27
C ASP A 392 -0.51 -8.09 -44.62
N ARG A 393 0.04 -8.45 -45.78
CA ARG A 393 1.37 -7.97 -46.19
C ARG A 393 1.43 -6.46 -46.39
N GLU A 394 0.36 -5.83 -46.85
CA GLU A 394 0.32 -4.37 -47.05
C GLU A 394 0.29 -3.67 -45.70
N ASP A 395 -0.58 -4.12 -44.80
CA ASP A 395 -0.76 -3.53 -43.49
C ASP A 395 0.48 -3.67 -42.60
N ILE A 396 1.19 -4.80 -42.64
CA ILE A 396 2.42 -4.99 -41.87
C ILE A 396 3.58 -4.16 -42.41
N ASN A 397 3.69 -4.02 -43.74
CA ASN A 397 4.69 -3.11 -44.31
C ASN A 397 4.39 -1.65 -43.93
N ARG A 398 3.12 -1.25 -43.95
CA ARG A 398 2.66 0.07 -43.51
C ARG A 398 2.95 0.32 -42.03
N ALA A 399 2.58 -0.63 -41.17
CA ALA A 399 2.79 -0.51 -39.72
C ALA A 399 4.27 -0.29 -39.38
N ARG A 400 5.16 -1.08 -39.96
CA ARG A 400 6.62 -0.93 -39.78
C ARG A 400 7.15 0.41 -40.25
N ALA A 401 6.70 0.89 -41.41
CA ALA A 401 7.09 2.20 -41.92
C ALA A 401 6.61 3.32 -40.98
N ASN A 402 5.37 3.22 -40.49
CA ASN A 402 4.82 4.18 -39.54
C ASN A 402 5.53 4.15 -38.18
N GLU A 403 5.92 2.97 -37.69
CA GLU A 403 6.70 2.80 -36.46
C GLU A 403 8.08 3.45 -36.57
N ASP A 404 8.79 3.22 -37.68
CA ASP A 404 10.09 3.86 -37.96
C ASP A 404 9.96 5.38 -38.05
N LEU A 405 8.94 5.88 -38.76
CA LEU A 405 8.65 7.32 -38.86
C LEU A 405 8.28 7.93 -37.50
N ALA A 406 7.48 7.24 -36.69
CA ALA A 406 7.14 7.67 -35.34
C ALA A 406 8.37 7.70 -34.42
N ALA A 407 9.26 6.71 -34.51
CA ALA A 407 10.48 6.69 -33.71
C ALA A 407 11.43 7.83 -34.11
N LYS A 408 11.52 8.15 -35.42
CA LYS A 408 12.37 9.26 -35.92
C LYS A 408 11.80 10.64 -35.64
N HIS A 409 10.50 10.85 -35.87
CA HIS A 409 9.92 12.18 -35.90
C HIS A 409 8.88 12.43 -34.81
N GLY A 410 8.57 11.43 -33.99
CA GLY A 410 7.56 11.49 -32.94
C GLY A 410 6.22 11.95 -33.49
N LEU A 411 5.56 12.84 -32.76
CA LEU A 411 4.28 13.41 -33.14
C LEU A 411 4.33 14.27 -34.41
N ARG A 412 5.52 14.64 -34.90
CA ARG A 412 5.69 15.42 -36.14
C ARG A 412 5.67 14.53 -37.40
N ALA A 413 5.61 13.20 -37.24
CA ALA A 413 5.62 12.26 -38.35
C ALA A 413 4.40 12.43 -39.28
N GLU A 414 4.66 12.35 -40.58
CA GLU A 414 3.65 12.11 -41.61
C GLU A 414 3.63 10.61 -41.90
N ILE A 415 2.55 9.93 -41.51
CA ILE A 415 2.42 8.48 -41.64
C ILE A 415 1.36 8.12 -42.69
N GLU A 416 1.30 6.85 -43.07
CA GLU A 416 0.17 6.33 -43.84
C GLU A 416 -0.91 5.82 -42.87
N ASN A 417 -2.10 6.41 -42.88
CA ASN A 417 -3.19 6.09 -41.97
C ASN A 417 -3.42 4.56 -41.93
N PRO A 418 -3.23 3.91 -40.77
CA PRO A 418 -3.26 2.45 -40.65
C PRO A 418 -4.57 1.81 -41.15
N LEU A 419 -5.68 2.53 -41.07
CA LEU A 419 -7.02 2.02 -41.38
C LEU A 419 -7.47 2.31 -42.81
N THR A 420 -6.87 3.31 -43.48
CA THR A 420 -7.35 3.79 -44.79
C THR A 420 -6.27 3.84 -45.87
N GLY A 421 -4.99 3.73 -45.51
CA GLY A 421 -3.86 3.83 -46.45
C GLY A 421 -3.58 5.26 -46.95
N LYS A 422 -4.25 6.29 -46.41
CA LYS A 422 -4.07 7.68 -46.84
C LYS A 422 -3.04 8.40 -45.98
N PRO A 423 -2.22 9.34 -46.51
CA PRO A 423 -1.33 10.15 -45.69
C PRO A 423 -2.07 10.87 -44.57
N VAL A 424 -1.51 10.88 -43.37
CA VAL A 424 -2.04 11.58 -42.20
C VAL A 424 -0.91 12.01 -41.27
N ASN A 425 -1.01 13.22 -40.74
CA ASN A 425 -0.13 13.68 -39.67
C ASN A 425 -0.43 12.91 -38.36
N LEU A 426 0.61 12.51 -37.63
CA LEU A 426 0.43 11.68 -36.44
C LEU A 426 -0.38 12.38 -35.32
N ARG A 427 -0.28 13.70 -35.16
CA ARG A 427 -1.14 14.46 -34.22
C ARG A 427 -2.61 14.42 -34.63
N ALA A 428 -2.89 14.51 -35.93
CA ALA A 428 -4.25 14.39 -36.44
C ALA A 428 -4.81 12.98 -36.20
N PHE A 429 -3.97 11.94 -36.34
CA PHE A 429 -4.36 10.57 -36.03
C PHE A 429 -4.56 10.34 -34.53
N LEU A 430 -3.73 10.94 -33.66
CA LEU A 430 -3.93 10.94 -32.21
C LEU A 430 -5.25 11.62 -31.83
N LYS A 431 -5.50 12.82 -32.36
CA LYS A 431 -6.74 13.58 -32.12
C LYS A 431 -7.98 12.79 -32.52
N TRP A 432 -7.93 12.14 -33.68
CA TRP A 432 -9.02 11.25 -34.12
C TRP A 432 -9.20 10.07 -33.16
N SER A 433 -8.11 9.40 -32.78
CA SER A 433 -8.16 8.23 -31.89
C SER A 433 -8.69 8.58 -30.50
N LEU A 434 -8.31 9.74 -29.94
CA LEU A 434 -8.88 10.27 -28.70
C LEU A 434 -10.39 10.53 -28.83
N GLY A 435 -10.83 11.04 -29.98
CA GLY A 435 -12.25 11.22 -30.30
C GLY A 435 -13.05 9.90 -30.31
N GLU A 436 -12.44 8.82 -30.80
CA GLU A 436 -13.08 7.49 -30.84
C GLU A 436 -13.24 6.84 -29.46
N VAL A 437 -12.33 7.12 -28.52
CA VAL A 437 -12.39 6.59 -27.15
C VAL A 437 -13.12 7.51 -26.18
N LYS A 438 -13.24 8.81 -26.49
CA LYS A 438 -13.83 9.83 -25.61
C LYS A 438 -15.18 9.45 -25.02
N PRO A 439 -16.19 8.99 -25.79
CA PRO A 439 -17.50 8.63 -25.21
C PRO A 439 -17.43 7.50 -24.19
N LEU A 440 -16.47 6.57 -24.34
CA LEU A 440 -16.25 5.50 -23.40
C LEU A 440 -15.46 5.98 -22.18
N ALA A 441 -14.44 6.83 -22.39
CA ALA A 441 -13.66 7.45 -21.32
C ALA A 441 -14.54 8.29 -20.38
N GLU A 442 -15.46 9.10 -20.93
CA GLU A 442 -16.42 9.89 -20.15
C GLU A 442 -17.36 8.98 -19.35
N ALA A 443 -17.87 7.90 -19.96
CA ALA A 443 -18.75 6.96 -19.27
C ALA A 443 -18.04 6.17 -18.14
N LEU A 444 -16.71 6.06 -18.20
CA LEU A 444 -15.88 5.39 -17.19
C LEU A 444 -15.17 6.38 -16.23
N ASN A 445 -15.41 7.68 -16.35
CA ASN A 445 -14.71 8.74 -15.61
C ASN A 445 -13.18 8.70 -15.77
N MET A 446 -12.70 8.35 -16.98
CA MET A 446 -11.27 8.25 -17.34
C MET A 446 -10.82 9.34 -18.32
N TRP A 447 -11.68 10.30 -18.67
CA TRP A 447 -11.32 11.33 -19.65
C TRP A 447 -10.23 12.29 -19.14
N ASP A 448 -10.27 12.64 -17.85
CA ASP A 448 -9.29 13.56 -17.25
C ASP A 448 -7.87 12.98 -17.26
N ASP A 449 -7.73 11.65 -17.17
CA ASP A 449 -6.45 10.95 -17.30
C ASP A 449 -5.81 11.15 -18.69
N LEU A 450 -6.60 11.41 -19.73
CA LEU A 450 -6.12 11.55 -21.11
C LEU A 450 -5.63 12.97 -21.45
N GLN A 451 -5.75 13.93 -20.53
CA GLN A 451 -5.42 15.34 -20.79
C GLN A 451 -4.00 15.56 -21.36
N PRO A 452 -2.94 14.88 -20.88
CA PRO A 452 -1.60 15.00 -21.49
C PRO A 452 -1.57 14.63 -22.98
N LEU A 453 -2.34 13.62 -23.39
CA LEU A 453 -2.44 13.20 -24.79
C LEU A 453 -3.30 14.15 -25.62
N VAL A 454 -4.33 14.76 -25.02
CA VAL A 454 -5.11 15.83 -25.66
C VAL A 454 -4.21 17.01 -25.98
N GLU A 455 -3.40 17.47 -25.03
CA GLU A 455 -2.42 18.55 -25.23
C GLU A 455 -1.41 18.21 -26.32
N MET A 456 -0.88 16.98 -26.33
CA MET A 456 -0.03 16.49 -27.42
C MET A 456 -0.75 16.46 -28.77
N SER A 457 -2.04 16.14 -28.83
CA SER A 457 -2.79 16.20 -30.09
C SER A 457 -2.94 17.64 -30.63
N GLU A 458 -2.80 18.65 -29.75
CA GLU A 458 -2.97 20.07 -30.05
C GLU A 458 -1.66 20.86 -30.18
N GLY A 459 -0.50 20.18 -30.15
CA GLY A 459 0.81 20.79 -30.36
C GLY A 459 1.77 20.67 -29.17
N GLY A 460 1.33 20.06 -28.06
CA GLY A 460 2.18 19.74 -26.91
C GLY A 460 3.35 18.84 -27.28
N ARG A 461 4.47 18.99 -26.55
CA ARG A 461 5.70 18.22 -26.78
C ARG A 461 5.67 16.87 -26.04
N ASN A 462 6.16 15.81 -26.67
CA ASN A 462 6.49 14.56 -25.96
C ASN A 462 7.76 14.73 -25.10
N THR A 463 8.12 13.70 -24.32
CA THR A 463 9.25 13.76 -23.38
C THR A 463 10.58 13.97 -24.11
N ALA A 464 10.82 13.29 -25.23
CA ALA A 464 12.01 13.47 -26.05
C ALA A 464 12.16 14.89 -26.61
N GLU A 465 11.06 15.50 -27.07
CA GLU A 465 11.02 16.89 -27.52
C GLU A 465 11.32 17.86 -26.38
N LYS A 466 10.85 17.59 -25.17
CA LYS A 466 11.15 18.39 -23.97
C LYS A 466 12.63 18.28 -23.60
N ILE A 467 13.18 17.07 -23.52
CA ILE A 467 14.60 16.82 -23.24
C ILE A 467 15.48 17.50 -24.30
N ARG A 468 15.17 17.31 -25.58
CA ARG A 468 15.92 17.94 -26.68
C ARG A 468 15.89 19.45 -26.59
N ALA A 469 14.73 20.05 -26.28
CA ALA A 469 14.63 21.50 -26.11
C ALA A 469 15.46 21.99 -24.91
N ARG A 470 15.42 21.28 -23.78
CA ARG A 470 16.23 21.57 -22.58
C ARG A 470 17.72 21.52 -22.88
N LEU A 471 18.18 20.48 -23.58
CA LEU A 471 19.59 20.29 -23.95
C LEU A 471 20.06 21.31 -24.99
N LYS A 472 19.25 21.63 -26.01
CA LYS A 472 19.62 22.66 -26.99
C LYS A 472 19.82 24.05 -26.37
N MET A 473 19.08 24.39 -25.32
CA MET A 473 19.29 25.64 -24.58
C MET A 473 20.64 25.66 -23.85
N GLU A 474 21.12 24.51 -23.39
CA GLU A 474 22.39 24.37 -22.67
C GLU A 474 23.59 24.31 -23.63
N LEU A 475 23.47 23.51 -24.69
CA LEU A 475 24.59 23.16 -25.58
C LEU A 475 24.79 24.14 -26.74
N GLY A 476 23.78 24.95 -27.08
CA GLY A 476 23.79 25.81 -28.26
C GLY A 476 23.89 25.00 -29.55
N GLU A 477 24.95 25.25 -30.34
CA GLU A 477 25.24 24.54 -31.60
C GLU A 477 26.01 23.21 -31.37
N ASN A 478 26.42 22.90 -30.13
CA ASN A 478 27.10 21.64 -29.85
C ASN A 478 26.09 20.50 -29.74
N GLU A 479 26.33 19.40 -30.45
CA GLU A 479 25.48 18.20 -30.40
C GLU A 479 25.96 17.18 -29.35
N GLU A 480 27.19 17.33 -28.86
CA GLU A 480 27.73 16.44 -27.85
C GLU A 480 27.24 16.84 -26.45
N VAL A 481 26.67 15.88 -25.73
CA VAL A 481 26.13 16.07 -24.38
C VAL A 481 27.20 15.71 -23.34
N PRO A 482 27.73 16.68 -22.58
CA PRO A 482 28.71 16.41 -21.53
C PRO A 482 28.09 15.55 -20.41
N ILE A 483 28.91 14.71 -19.79
CA ILE A 483 28.48 13.86 -18.66
C ILE A 483 27.89 14.66 -17.50
N THR A 484 28.38 15.87 -17.25
CA THR A 484 27.84 16.76 -16.21
C THR A 484 26.39 17.13 -16.49
N VAL A 485 26.05 17.41 -17.74
CA VAL A 485 24.68 17.74 -18.17
C VAL A 485 23.77 16.50 -18.12
N LEU A 486 24.30 15.31 -18.45
CA LEU A 486 23.57 14.06 -18.26
C LEU A 486 23.22 13.86 -16.79
N LYS A 487 24.18 14.03 -15.86
CA LYS A 487 23.95 13.93 -14.41
C LYS A 487 22.88 14.92 -13.92
N GLU A 488 22.86 16.13 -14.45
CA GLU A 488 21.80 17.10 -14.13
C GLU A 488 20.40 16.59 -14.54
N LEU A 489 20.25 16.00 -15.73
CA LEU A 489 18.99 15.38 -16.16
C LEU A 489 18.56 14.23 -15.23
N PHE A 490 19.51 13.42 -14.74
CA PHE A 490 19.20 12.40 -13.73
C PHE A 490 18.65 13.01 -12.45
N TYR A 491 19.27 14.08 -11.94
CA TYR A 491 18.81 14.73 -10.72
C TYR A 491 17.46 15.42 -10.88
N GLU A 492 17.20 16.02 -12.04
CA GLU A 492 15.88 16.56 -12.40
C GLU A 492 14.82 15.45 -12.39
N HIS A 493 15.13 14.28 -12.96
CA HIS A 493 14.23 13.12 -12.96
C HIS A 493 14.02 12.55 -11.55
N GLU A 494 15.07 12.31 -10.76
CA GLU A 494 14.95 11.85 -9.38
C GLU A 494 14.07 12.78 -8.51
N ALA A 495 14.19 14.10 -8.70
CA ALA A 495 13.34 15.08 -8.03
C ALA A 495 11.87 14.96 -8.46
N GLN A 496 11.62 14.70 -9.75
CA GLN A 496 10.27 14.40 -10.25
C GLN A 496 9.72 13.12 -9.63
N ILE A 497 10.49 12.03 -9.58
CA ILE A 497 10.07 10.76 -8.94
C ILE A 497 9.68 10.99 -7.48
N LYS A 498 10.50 11.74 -6.73
CA LYS A 498 10.19 12.07 -5.34
C LYS A 498 8.86 12.81 -5.22
N SER A 499 8.63 13.83 -6.06
CA SER A 499 7.36 14.57 -6.07
C SER A 499 6.18 13.68 -6.47
N ASP A 500 6.38 12.76 -7.41
CA ASP A 500 5.34 11.84 -7.86
C ASP A 500 4.97 10.85 -6.75
N VAL A 501 5.95 10.31 -6.02
CA VAL A 501 5.70 9.45 -4.85
C VAL A 501 4.97 10.21 -3.76
N GLU A 502 5.34 11.46 -3.48
CA GLU A 502 4.63 12.30 -2.50
C GLU A 502 3.15 12.50 -2.88
N ARG A 503 2.84 12.66 -4.18
CA ARG A 503 1.48 12.73 -4.70
C ARG A 503 0.76 11.38 -4.60
N VAL A 504 1.40 10.28 -5.00
CA VAL A 504 0.83 8.92 -4.87
C VAL A 504 0.45 8.65 -3.42
N CYS A 505 1.31 9.00 -2.46
CA CYS A 505 1.04 8.84 -1.04
C CYS A 505 -0.12 9.70 -0.53
N ALA A 506 -0.45 10.81 -1.18
CA ALA A 506 -1.60 11.66 -0.85
C ALA A 506 -2.91 11.16 -1.49
N ASP A 507 -2.82 10.55 -2.68
CA ASP A 507 -3.99 10.37 -3.56
C ASP A 507 -4.45 8.91 -3.68
N TYR A 508 -3.67 7.92 -3.21
CA TYR A 508 -3.94 6.50 -3.48
C TYR A 508 -5.28 5.98 -2.94
N THR A 509 -5.87 6.64 -1.93
CA THR A 509 -7.19 6.27 -1.40
C THR A 509 -8.31 6.43 -2.43
N SER A 510 -8.10 7.26 -3.46
CA SER A 510 -9.04 7.41 -4.58
C SER A 510 -9.15 6.18 -5.49
N LEU A 511 -8.26 5.18 -5.34
CA LEU A 511 -8.23 3.97 -6.17
C LEU A 511 -9.27 2.91 -5.80
N GLY A 512 -10.09 3.14 -4.77
CA GLY A 512 -11.12 2.19 -4.35
C GLY A 512 -10.53 0.86 -3.90
N SER A 513 -10.93 -0.25 -4.54
CA SER A 513 -10.47 -1.60 -4.16
C SER A 513 -8.96 -1.82 -4.33
N ASP A 514 -8.32 -1.09 -5.24
CA ASP A 514 -6.89 -1.19 -5.50
C ASP A 514 -6.05 -0.41 -4.45
N ALA A 515 -6.68 0.45 -3.64
CA ALA A 515 -5.99 1.30 -2.67
C ALA A 515 -5.22 0.50 -1.61
N SER A 516 -5.72 -0.68 -1.23
CA SER A 516 -5.08 -1.55 -0.22
C SER A 516 -3.70 -2.04 -0.68
N LYS A 517 -3.55 -2.42 -1.95
CA LYS A 517 -2.25 -2.85 -2.51
C LYS A 517 -1.23 -1.72 -2.47
N ILE A 518 -1.65 -0.50 -2.85
CA ILE A 518 -0.78 0.67 -2.80
C ILE A 518 -0.44 1.05 -1.35
N ALA A 519 -1.40 0.98 -0.43
CA ALA A 519 -1.17 1.23 1.00
C ALA A 519 -0.12 0.29 1.58
N GLU A 520 -0.25 -1.01 1.29
CA GLU A 520 0.70 -2.06 1.68
C GLU A 520 2.10 -1.76 1.11
N TYR A 521 2.20 -1.45 -0.18
CA TYR A 521 3.48 -1.11 -0.81
C TYR A 521 4.13 0.10 -0.16
N ILE A 522 3.37 1.17 0.07
CA ILE A 522 3.82 2.40 0.74
C ILE A 522 4.30 2.09 2.15
N GLN A 523 3.55 1.29 2.91
CA GLN A 523 3.88 0.94 4.28
C GLN A 523 5.23 0.22 4.35
N HIS A 524 5.41 -0.86 3.60
CA HIS A 524 6.67 -1.59 3.57
C HIS A 524 7.83 -0.72 3.08
N SER A 525 7.58 0.14 2.09
CA SER A 525 8.60 1.06 1.58
C SER A 525 9.02 2.12 2.60
N ARG A 526 8.09 2.61 3.43
CA ARG A 526 8.39 3.51 4.55
C ARG A 526 9.24 2.85 5.61
N GLU A 527 8.94 1.61 5.97
CA GLU A 527 9.72 0.84 6.94
C GLU A 527 11.18 0.69 6.50
N VAL A 528 11.39 0.32 5.23
CA VAL A 528 12.74 0.21 4.62
C VAL A 528 13.44 1.58 4.54
N ALA A 529 12.72 2.63 4.13
CA ALA A 529 13.28 3.97 4.02
C ALA A 529 13.74 4.53 5.38
N ARG A 530 13.00 4.23 6.47
CA ARG A 530 13.38 4.60 7.84
C ARG A 530 14.68 3.93 8.30
N GLN A 531 14.95 2.71 7.84
CA GLN A 531 16.18 1.97 8.17
C GLN A 531 17.37 2.40 7.31
N THR A 532 17.13 3.11 6.21
CA THR A 532 18.16 3.51 5.26
C THR A 532 18.61 4.94 5.54
N THR A 533 19.87 5.10 5.96
CA THR A 533 20.45 6.42 6.27
C THR A 533 20.37 7.34 5.04
N ASN A 534 19.71 8.50 5.21
CA ASN A 534 19.50 9.48 4.15
C ASN A 534 18.85 8.90 2.88
N ALA A 535 17.87 8.01 3.02
CA ALA A 535 17.14 7.47 1.86
C ALA A 535 16.61 8.62 0.96
N PRO A 536 16.90 8.57 -0.37
CA PRO A 536 16.43 9.57 -1.33
C PRO A 536 14.92 9.82 -1.30
N VAL A 537 14.13 8.74 -1.18
CA VAL A 537 12.67 8.78 -1.14
C VAL A 537 12.15 8.22 0.18
N GLN A 538 11.24 8.97 0.83
CA GLN A 538 10.70 8.65 2.15
C GLN A 538 9.29 8.04 2.13
N PHE A 539 8.65 7.99 0.94
CA PHE A 539 7.30 7.45 0.76
C PHE A 539 6.24 8.13 1.64
N GLN A 540 6.37 9.43 1.88
CA GLN A 540 5.44 10.23 2.69
C GLN A 540 4.64 11.17 1.80
N ALA A 541 3.40 11.45 2.19
CA ALA A 541 2.61 12.48 1.51
C ALA A 541 3.26 13.85 1.69
N ARG A 542 3.12 14.73 0.70
CA ARG A 542 3.59 16.12 0.82
C ARG A 542 2.83 16.81 1.95
N THR A 543 3.54 17.45 2.87
CA THR A 543 2.98 18.17 4.05
C THR A 543 2.01 19.32 3.67
N GLN A 544 1.84 19.62 2.38
CA GLN A 544 0.95 20.67 1.86
C GLN A 544 -0.23 20.16 1.01
N ALA A 545 -0.32 18.86 0.69
CA ALA A 545 -1.41 18.33 -0.11
C ALA A 545 -2.52 17.79 0.80
N VAL A 546 -3.21 18.71 1.50
CA VAL A 546 -4.60 18.45 1.85
C VAL A 546 -5.36 18.57 0.54
N ILE A 547 -5.49 17.47 -0.21
CA ILE A 547 -6.56 17.38 -1.21
C ILE A 547 -7.84 17.64 -0.43
N GLU A 548 -8.52 18.73 -0.77
CA GLU A 548 -9.83 19.05 -0.22
C GLU A 548 -10.84 18.05 -0.79
N LEU A 549 -10.89 16.86 -0.16
CA LEU A 549 -12.08 16.02 -0.19
C LEU A 549 -13.22 16.92 0.32
N SER A 550 -14.07 17.34 -0.61
CA SER A 550 -15.25 18.14 -0.28
C SER A 550 -16.32 17.22 0.31
N TYR A 551 -16.36 17.13 1.64
CA TYR A 551 -17.46 16.47 2.35
C TYR A 551 -18.69 17.38 2.38
N ARG A 552 -19.89 16.77 2.38
CA ARG A 552 -21.16 17.52 2.44
C ARG A 552 -21.30 18.38 3.71
N ASP A 553 -20.75 17.89 4.82
CA ASP A 553 -20.80 18.49 6.16
C ASP A 553 -19.67 17.88 7.01
N LYS A 554 -19.47 18.45 8.21
CA LYS A 554 -18.41 18.01 9.13
C LYS A 554 -18.67 16.63 9.72
N THR A 555 -19.92 16.27 9.92
CA THR A 555 -20.31 14.94 10.38
C THR A 555 -19.87 13.86 9.39
N ALA A 556 -20.08 14.07 8.09
CA ALA A 556 -19.69 13.13 7.04
C ALA A 556 -18.18 12.94 6.96
N GLU A 557 -17.41 14.02 7.12
CA GLU A 557 -15.94 13.98 7.20
C GLU A 557 -15.45 13.15 8.39
N ILE A 558 -16.01 13.40 9.58
CA ILE A 558 -15.65 12.68 10.80
C ILE A 558 -16.05 11.21 10.70
N VAL A 559 -17.23 10.90 10.16
CA VAL A 559 -17.69 9.52 9.95
C VAL A 559 -16.78 8.79 8.97
N ASP A 560 -16.34 9.44 7.90
CA ASP A 560 -15.41 8.85 6.93
C ASP A 560 -14.06 8.51 7.59
N LEU A 561 -13.45 9.45 8.32
CA LEU A 561 -12.22 9.18 9.06
C LEU A 561 -12.40 8.09 10.14
N SER A 562 -13.57 8.06 10.79
CA SER A 562 -13.92 7.03 11.77
C SER A 562 -13.96 5.65 11.12
N LYS A 563 -14.57 5.53 9.93
CA LYS A 563 -14.57 4.28 9.15
C LYS A 563 -13.16 3.84 8.79
N GLN A 564 -12.28 4.75 8.39
CA GLN A 564 -10.89 4.43 8.08
C GLN A 564 -10.17 3.86 9.32
N LEU A 565 -10.33 4.51 10.50
CA LEU A 565 -9.75 4.03 11.75
C LEU A 565 -10.34 2.69 12.22
N ILE A 566 -11.65 2.50 12.12
CA ILE A 566 -12.34 1.25 12.50
C ILE A 566 -11.90 0.09 11.58
N GLY A 567 -11.66 0.37 10.30
CA GLY A 567 -11.14 -0.61 9.34
C GLY A 567 -9.71 -1.09 9.62
N ILE A 568 -9.02 -0.49 10.61
CA ILE A 568 -7.73 -0.96 11.13
C ILE A 568 -8.00 -1.83 12.38
N PRO A 569 -7.78 -3.15 12.33
CA PRO A 569 -8.01 -4.04 13.46
C PRO A 569 -6.87 -3.95 14.50
N SER A 570 -6.73 -2.80 15.15
CA SER A 570 -5.75 -2.49 16.20
C SER A 570 -6.07 -3.19 17.52
N VAL A 571 -6.14 -4.52 17.50
CA VAL A 571 -6.62 -5.35 18.62
C VAL A 571 -5.53 -5.53 19.69
N THR A 572 -5.90 -5.28 20.94
CA THR A 572 -5.06 -5.47 22.15
C THR A 572 -5.85 -6.18 23.25
N ALA A 573 -5.24 -6.37 24.42
CA ALA A 573 -5.85 -6.95 25.62
C ALA A 573 -6.37 -8.40 25.45
N CYS A 574 -5.78 -9.14 24.51
CA CYS A 574 -6.05 -10.57 24.26
C CYS A 574 -4.73 -11.34 24.08
N PRO A 575 -4.74 -12.68 24.09
CA PRO A 575 -3.53 -13.48 23.84
C PRO A 575 -2.87 -13.22 22.48
N ASP A 576 -3.70 -12.93 21.45
CA ASP A 576 -3.27 -12.74 20.06
C ASP A 576 -3.39 -11.26 19.65
N GLU A 577 -2.64 -10.37 20.31
CA GLU A 577 -2.61 -8.94 19.98
C GLU A 577 -2.12 -8.68 18.54
N ARG A 578 -2.67 -7.65 17.89
CA ARG A 578 -2.35 -7.27 16.50
C ARG A 578 -1.47 -6.01 16.48
N LEU A 579 -0.28 -6.08 17.06
CA LEU A 579 0.59 -4.91 17.26
C LEU A 579 0.90 -4.15 15.96
N ASP A 580 1.12 -4.86 14.84
CA ASP A 580 1.35 -4.22 13.53
C ASP A 580 0.18 -3.30 13.11
N GLU A 581 -1.06 -3.69 13.45
CA GLU A 581 -2.27 -2.92 13.17
C GLU A 581 -2.44 -1.76 14.15
N VAL A 582 -1.97 -1.90 15.39
CA VAL A 582 -1.84 -0.78 16.33
C VAL A 582 -0.84 0.25 15.79
N HIS A 583 0.31 -0.17 15.25
CA HIS A 583 1.27 0.69 14.55
C HIS A 583 0.69 1.31 13.27
N ARG A 584 -0.15 0.59 12.53
CA ARG A 584 -0.86 1.12 11.36
C ARG A 584 -1.82 2.26 11.74
N ALA A 585 -2.60 2.08 12.80
CA ALA A 585 -3.49 3.12 13.33
C ALA A 585 -2.70 4.34 13.81
N GLY A 586 -1.64 4.13 14.61
CA GLY A 586 -0.77 5.20 15.09
C GLY A 586 -0.12 5.99 13.96
N SER A 587 0.33 5.31 12.90
CA SER A 587 0.93 5.93 11.71
C SER A 587 -0.09 6.78 10.94
N LEU A 588 -1.31 6.26 10.71
CA LEU A 588 -2.39 7.03 10.07
C LEU A 588 -2.68 8.32 10.85
N ILE A 589 -2.79 8.21 12.18
CA ILE A 589 -3.04 9.36 13.06
C ILE A 589 -1.90 10.39 12.98
N ASN A 590 -0.65 9.93 13.09
CA ASN A 590 0.54 10.79 12.98
C ASN A 590 0.57 11.53 11.63
N ASP A 591 0.34 10.81 10.53
CA ASP A 591 0.38 11.38 9.19
C ASP A 591 -0.74 12.39 8.99
N TYR A 592 -1.96 12.07 9.40
CA TYR A 592 -3.11 12.98 9.30
C TYR A 592 -2.83 14.32 10.01
N LEU A 593 -2.32 14.26 11.24
CA LEU A 593 -2.07 15.46 12.05
C LEU A 593 -0.86 16.25 11.53
N ARG A 594 0.22 15.58 11.10
CA ARG A 594 1.39 16.25 10.49
C ARG A 594 1.03 16.93 9.18
N ASN A 595 0.24 16.27 8.33
CA ASN A 595 -0.22 16.83 7.05
C ASN A 595 -1.16 18.02 7.25
N ALA A 596 -1.84 18.11 8.39
CA ALA A 596 -2.61 19.29 8.79
C ALA A 596 -1.74 20.48 9.27
N GLY A 597 -0.42 20.28 9.42
CA GLY A 597 0.54 21.31 9.84
C GLY A 597 0.75 21.42 11.36
N LEU A 598 0.32 20.42 12.14
CA LEU A 598 0.52 20.38 13.61
C LEU A 598 1.95 19.98 14.00
N ASP A 599 2.40 20.43 15.17
CA ASP A 599 3.62 19.95 15.82
C ASP A 599 3.34 18.59 16.48
N VAL A 600 3.71 17.51 15.81
CA VAL A 600 3.46 16.13 16.25
C VAL A 600 4.74 15.46 16.77
N LYS A 601 4.66 14.79 17.93
CA LYS A 601 5.65 13.85 18.46
C LYS A 601 5.04 12.44 18.44
N TYR A 602 5.68 11.54 17.71
CA TYR A 602 5.31 10.13 17.64
C TYR A 602 6.22 9.32 18.57
N PHE A 603 5.63 8.45 19.39
CA PHE A 603 6.34 7.58 20.32
C PHE A 603 6.26 6.15 19.78
N ASP A 604 7.40 5.61 19.40
CA ASP A 604 7.51 4.33 18.70
C ASP A 604 8.05 3.24 19.64
N GLY A 605 7.16 2.65 20.44
CA GLY A 605 7.47 1.45 21.22
C GLY A 605 6.46 0.35 20.98
N LYS A 606 6.44 -0.68 21.84
CA LYS A 606 5.55 -1.85 21.70
C LYS A 606 4.10 -1.46 21.40
N TYR A 607 3.61 -0.43 22.07
CA TYR A 607 2.40 0.27 21.67
C TYR A 607 2.76 1.72 21.34
N PRO A 608 2.41 2.19 20.14
CA PRO A 608 2.69 3.55 19.75
C PRO A 608 1.78 4.56 20.47
N ALA A 609 2.24 5.80 20.52
CA ALA A 609 1.43 6.93 20.95
C ALA A 609 1.73 8.19 20.13
N VAL A 610 0.76 9.10 20.09
CA VAL A 610 0.84 10.36 19.33
C VAL A 610 0.54 11.53 20.24
N TYR A 611 1.42 12.51 20.29
CA TYR A 611 1.20 13.80 20.95
C TYR A 611 1.23 14.92 19.92
N ALA A 612 0.19 15.74 19.83
CA ALA A 612 0.08 16.83 18.86
C ALA A 612 -0.27 18.16 19.51
N THR A 613 0.36 19.23 19.01
CA THR A 613 0.16 20.62 19.47
C THR A 613 0.06 21.57 18.28
N PHE A 614 -0.59 22.71 18.47
CA PHE A 614 -0.54 23.79 17.49
C PHE A 614 0.84 24.47 17.51
N PRO A 615 1.37 24.90 16.35
CA PRO A 615 2.66 25.56 16.30
C PRO A 615 2.60 26.94 16.95
N LYS A 616 3.70 27.36 17.58
CA LYS A 616 3.87 28.69 18.20
C LYS A 616 2.90 29.02 19.35
N VAL A 617 2.38 28.01 20.05
CA VAL A 617 1.59 28.18 21.29
C VAL A 617 2.48 27.89 22.51
N THR A 618 2.18 28.51 23.65
CA THR A 618 2.82 28.17 24.93
C THR A 618 2.53 26.71 25.28
N LYS A 619 3.56 25.92 25.57
CA LYS A 619 3.39 24.49 25.91
C LYS A 619 3.06 24.25 27.39
N ASP A 620 2.95 25.33 28.17
CA ASP A 620 2.67 25.25 29.60
C ASP A 620 1.16 25.09 29.83
N ASN A 621 0.82 24.10 30.65
CA ASN A 621 -0.53 23.83 31.16
C ASN A 621 -1.67 23.89 30.11
N PRO A 622 -1.61 23.14 29.00
CA PRO A 622 -2.71 23.08 28.04
C PRO A 622 -3.93 22.37 28.63
N ILE A 623 -5.10 22.55 28.01
CA ILE A 623 -6.14 21.52 28.10
C ILE A 623 -5.69 20.35 27.24
N LEU A 624 -5.71 19.13 27.79
CA LEU A 624 -5.26 17.93 27.11
C LEU A 624 -6.45 17.06 26.74
N LEU A 625 -6.73 16.97 25.44
CA LEU A 625 -7.66 16.01 24.87
C LEU A 625 -6.97 14.65 24.78
N THR A 626 -7.59 13.62 25.33
CA THR A 626 -7.04 12.26 25.27
C THR A 626 -8.01 11.25 24.72
N GLY A 627 -7.46 10.20 24.14
CA GLY A 627 -8.21 9.03 23.69
C GLY A 627 -7.28 7.90 23.32
N HIS A 628 -7.86 6.77 22.91
CA HIS A 628 -7.09 5.61 22.50
C HIS A 628 -7.57 5.07 21.15
N PHE A 629 -6.67 4.35 20.48
CA PHE A 629 -6.94 3.78 19.15
C PHE A 629 -6.72 2.27 19.10
N ASP A 630 -6.32 1.63 20.18
CA ASP A 630 -6.45 0.19 20.36
C ASP A 630 -7.89 -0.19 20.72
N VAL A 631 -8.25 -1.46 20.45
CA VAL A 631 -9.59 -1.99 20.68
C VAL A 631 -9.51 -3.41 21.24
N VAL A 632 -10.53 -3.85 21.98
CA VAL A 632 -10.65 -5.26 22.38
C VAL A 632 -10.95 -6.20 21.19
N GLU A 633 -10.79 -7.50 21.43
CA GLU A 633 -11.12 -8.56 20.47
C GLU A 633 -12.54 -8.38 19.89
N PRO A 634 -12.72 -8.60 18.57
CA PRO A 634 -14.04 -8.52 17.98
C PRO A 634 -14.92 -9.71 18.41
N GLU A 635 -16.24 -9.49 18.43
CA GLU A 635 -17.22 -10.54 18.66
C GLU A 635 -18.34 -10.45 17.60
N PRO A 636 -18.66 -11.50 16.83
CA PRO A 636 -18.05 -12.83 16.87
C PRO A 636 -16.73 -12.95 16.09
N ASP A 637 -16.45 -12.02 15.16
CA ASP A 637 -15.33 -12.12 14.22
C ASP A 637 -14.98 -10.74 13.60
N ASP A 638 -13.99 -10.74 12.71
CA ASP A 638 -13.43 -9.57 12.02
C ASP A 638 -14.44 -8.79 11.15
N SER A 639 -15.69 -9.26 10.98
CA SER A 639 -16.74 -8.45 10.34
C SER A 639 -16.99 -7.12 11.05
N GLN A 640 -16.66 -7.00 12.35
CA GLN A 640 -16.73 -5.73 13.07
C GLN A 640 -15.70 -4.68 12.61
N PHE A 641 -14.70 -5.07 11.82
CA PHE A 641 -13.75 -4.14 11.16
C PHE A 641 -14.20 -3.74 9.75
N VAL A 642 -15.42 -4.08 9.35
CA VAL A 642 -16.08 -3.57 8.14
C VAL A 642 -17.15 -2.57 8.56
N PRO A 643 -16.79 -1.29 8.77
CA PRO A 643 -17.71 -0.34 9.35
C PRO A 643 -18.81 0.04 8.36
N HIS A 644 -20.05 0.04 8.83
CA HIS A 644 -21.21 0.35 8.01
C HIS A 644 -22.17 1.27 8.77
N ILE A 645 -22.99 1.98 8.01
CA ILE A 645 -24.02 2.87 8.57
C ILE A 645 -25.36 2.18 8.42
N GLU A 646 -26.08 2.03 9.53
CA GLU A 646 -27.47 1.58 9.54
C GLU A 646 -28.30 2.58 10.37
N GLY A 647 -29.20 3.29 9.69
CA GLY A 647 -29.94 4.40 10.29
C GLY A 647 -29.02 5.52 10.78
N ASP A 648 -29.17 5.91 12.04
CA ASP A 648 -28.39 6.97 12.70
C ASP A 648 -27.10 6.44 13.35
N TYR A 649 -26.75 5.17 13.11
CA TYR A 649 -25.64 4.51 13.79
C TYR A 649 -24.53 4.10 12.83
N LEU A 650 -23.29 4.34 13.27
CA LEU A 650 -22.08 3.78 12.65
C LEU A 650 -21.67 2.54 13.44
N PHE A 651 -21.79 1.37 12.83
CA PHE A 651 -21.45 0.08 13.43
C PHE A 651 -19.99 -0.28 13.15
N GLY A 652 -19.34 -0.87 14.16
CA GLY A 652 -17.99 -1.44 14.07
C GLY A 652 -17.25 -1.42 15.40
N ARG A 653 -16.21 -2.27 15.53
CA ARG A 653 -15.39 -2.36 16.74
C ARG A 653 -14.57 -1.08 16.92
N GLY A 654 -14.74 -0.43 18.07
CA GLY A 654 -14.15 0.87 18.38
C GLY A 654 -14.94 2.06 17.85
N ALA A 655 -16.12 1.86 17.24
CA ALA A 655 -16.98 2.95 16.84
C ALA A 655 -17.45 3.78 18.05
N ALA A 656 -17.87 3.10 19.12
CA ALA A 656 -18.27 3.72 20.37
C ALA A 656 -17.07 3.93 21.30
N ASP A 657 -16.06 3.04 21.25
CA ASP A 657 -14.97 2.95 22.22
C ASP A 657 -13.57 2.84 21.57
N MET A 658 -12.95 3.93 21.12
CA MET A 658 -13.47 5.30 21.05
C MET A 658 -13.02 6.04 19.78
N LYS A 659 -12.77 5.30 18.68
CA LYS A 659 -12.18 5.80 17.42
C LYS A 659 -12.96 6.95 16.78
N THR A 660 -14.28 7.02 16.98
CA THR A 660 -15.08 8.16 16.45
C THR A 660 -14.77 9.47 17.17
N VAL A 661 -14.50 9.43 18.48
CA VAL A 661 -14.08 10.61 19.23
C VAL A 661 -12.66 11.01 18.83
N VAL A 662 -11.76 10.04 18.64
CA VAL A 662 -10.41 10.27 18.08
C VAL A 662 -10.47 10.96 16.72
N ALA A 663 -11.30 10.45 15.80
CA ALA A 663 -11.52 11.08 14.50
C ALA A 663 -12.04 12.52 14.63
N THR A 664 -12.96 12.76 15.58
CA THR A 664 -13.50 14.11 15.86
C THR A 664 -12.41 15.08 16.30
N TYR A 665 -11.52 14.66 17.21
CA TYR A 665 -10.38 15.48 17.63
C TYR A 665 -9.43 15.78 16.47
N MET A 666 -9.11 14.78 15.64
CA MET A 666 -8.21 14.96 14.51
C MET A 666 -8.75 15.95 13.48
N VAL A 667 -10.02 15.79 13.08
CA VAL A 667 -10.70 16.73 12.16
C VAL A 667 -10.76 18.13 12.74
N TRP A 668 -11.12 18.25 14.03
CA TRP A 668 -11.19 19.54 14.72
C TRP A 668 -9.83 20.26 14.75
N MET A 669 -8.75 19.56 15.12
CA MET A 669 -7.42 20.19 15.14
C MET A 669 -6.97 20.63 13.75
N LYS A 670 -7.26 19.84 12.71
CA LYS A 670 -6.98 20.22 11.32
C LYS A 670 -7.75 21.47 10.90
N ASP A 671 -9.03 21.55 11.25
CA ASP A 671 -9.85 22.72 10.91
C ASP A 671 -9.38 23.97 11.66
N MET A 672 -9.00 23.83 12.93
CA MET A 672 -8.39 24.92 13.70
C MET A 672 -7.04 25.36 13.11
N MET A 673 -6.22 24.44 12.60
CA MET A 673 -5.00 24.79 11.86
C MET A 673 -5.30 25.64 10.62
N LYS A 674 -6.35 25.29 9.86
CA LYS A 674 -6.82 26.06 8.69
C LYS A 674 -7.37 27.45 9.06
N SER A 675 -7.86 27.64 10.30
CA SER A 675 -8.41 28.93 10.75
C SER A 675 -7.36 30.02 11.03
N HIS A 676 -6.05 29.67 10.95
CA HIS A 676 -4.89 30.54 11.21
C HIS A 676 -4.78 31.06 12.65
N ALA A 677 -3.58 31.53 13.03
CA ALA A 677 -3.27 31.98 14.39
C ALA A 677 -4.10 33.21 14.85
N PRO A 678 -4.30 33.43 16.17
CA PRO A 678 -3.75 32.65 17.29
C PRO A 678 -4.50 31.32 17.51
N TYR A 679 -3.73 30.25 17.70
CA TYR A 679 -4.26 28.92 17.99
C TYR A 679 -4.56 28.76 19.50
N PRO A 680 -5.51 27.90 19.89
CA PRO A 680 -5.82 27.65 21.29
C PRO A 680 -4.72 26.84 22.00
N ASN A 681 -4.53 27.07 23.30
CA ASN A 681 -3.66 26.25 24.17
C ASN A 681 -4.31 24.90 24.54
N ILE A 682 -4.59 24.11 23.52
CA ILE A 682 -5.20 22.78 23.59
C ILE A 682 -4.27 21.79 22.87
N ALA A 683 -3.96 20.68 23.52
CA ALA A 683 -3.10 19.61 23.01
C ALA A 683 -3.89 18.30 22.89
N LEU A 684 -3.38 17.39 22.06
CA LEU A 684 -3.95 16.05 21.85
C LEU A 684 -2.92 14.98 22.21
N MET A 685 -3.33 13.98 22.97
CA MET A 685 -2.52 12.79 23.27
C MET A 685 -3.35 11.52 23.04
N LEU A 686 -2.87 10.65 22.15
CA LEU A 686 -3.54 9.42 21.76
C LEU A 686 -2.63 8.22 22.04
N VAL A 687 -3.15 7.19 22.69
CA VAL A 687 -2.41 5.98 23.09
C VAL A 687 -2.96 4.71 22.42
N GLY A 688 -2.10 3.71 22.23
CA GLY A 688 -2.46 2.42 21.62
C GLY A 688 -2.50 1.26 22.60
N ASN A 689 -2.74 1.49 23.90
CA ASN A 689 -2.75 0.45 24.92
C ASN A 689 -3.68 0.75 26.13
N GLU A 690 -4.78 1.48 25.90
CA GLU A 690 -5.74 1.77 26.97
C GLU A 690 -6.39 0.49 27.49
N GLU A 691 -6.76 -0.41 26.58
CA GLU A 691 -7.48 -1.65 26.91
C GLU A 691 -6.56 -2.62 27.70
N ASN A 692 -5.23 -2.47 27.58
CA ASN A 692 -4.24 -3.17 28.41
C ASN A 692 -4.03 -2.54 29.80
N GLY A 693 -4.63 -1.37 30.06
CA GLY A 693 -4.52 -0.61 31.29
C GLY A 693 -3.34 0.37 31.36
N GLU A 694 -2.66 0.65 30.25
CA GLU A 694 -1.63 1.72 30.10
C GLU A 694 -0.40 1.62 31.02
N SER A 695 -0.14 0.45 31.60
CA SER A 695 0.98 0.25 32.54
C SER A 695 2.35 0.14 31.84
N GLU A 696 2.37 -0.30 30.58
CA GLU A 696 3.58 -0.44 29.76
C GLU A 696 4.10 0.92 29.25
N ALA A 697 5.34 0.94 28.74
CA ALA A 697 5.95 2.14 28.19
C ALA A 697 5.06 2.78 27.10
N TRP A 698 5.05 4.12 27.08
CA TRP A 698 4.21 4.96 26.20
C TRP A 698 2.70 4.93 26.46
N GLY A 699 2.24 4.30 27.54
CA GLY A 699 0.94 4.62 28.14
C GLY A 699 0.90 6.03 28.73
N THR A 700 -0.29 6.53 29.05
CA THR A 700 -0.52 7.92 29.53
C THR A 700 0.46 8.38 30.63
N PRO A 701 0.72 7.60 31.71
CA PRO A 701 1.63 8.03 32.78
C PRO A 701 3.07 8.29 32.31
N HIS A 702 3.56 7.45 31.39
CA HIS A 702 4.91 7.57 30.84
C HIS A 702 5.01 8.79 29.93
N LEU A 703 3.99 9.03 29.10
CA LEU A 703 3.96 10.19 28.20
C LEU A 703 3.91 11.51 28.96
N LEU A 704 3.04 11.61 29.98
CA LEU A 704 2.97 12.82 30.82
C LEU A 704 4.32 13.13 31.47
N LYS A 705 5.02 12.09 31.95
CA LYS A 705 6.36 12.22 32.53
C LYS A 705 7.42 12.61 31.50
N GLU A 706 7.47 11.93 30.37
CA GLU A 706 8.44 12.15 29.28
C GLU A 706 8.28 13.54 28.64
N LEU A 707 7.04 14.01 28.51
CA LEU A 707 6.72 15.35 28.01
C LEU A 707 6.89 16.43 29.09
N ASN A 708 7.11 16.04 30.35
CA ASN A 708 7.07 16.92 31.52
C ASN A 708 5.80 17.80 31.53
N LEU A 709 4.65 17.18 31.27
CA LEU A 709 3.39 17.85 31.00
C LEU A 709 2.44 17.76 32.20
N THR A 710 1.98 18.92 32.68
CA THR A 710 0.89 19.01 33.66
C THR A 710 -0.25 19.80 33.02
N PRO A 711 -1.32 19.15 32.51
CA PRO A 711 -2.39 19.86 31.85
C PRO A 711 -3.26 20.65 32.84
N SER A 712 -3.85 21.76 32.41
CA SER A 712 -4.86 22.48 33.21
C SER A 712 -6.14 21.67 33.39
N LEU A 713 -6.48 20.86 32.39
CA LEU A 713 -7.56 19.89 32.46
C LEU A 713 -7.24 18.71 31.54
N PHE A 714 -7.40 17.49 32.05
CA PHE A 714 -7.30 16.26 31.29
C PHE A 714 -8.71 15.81 30.88
N ILE A 715 -8.99 15.74 29.58
CA ILE A 715 -10.29 15.31 29.05
C ILE A 715 -10.14 13.92 28.44
N ALA A 716 -10.57 12.89 29.16
CA ALA A 716 -10.69 11.54 28.60
C ALA A 716 -11.92 11.47 27.70
N GLY A 717 -11.70 11.32 26.38
CA GLY A 717 -12.73 11.37 25.35
C GLY A 717 -13.71 10.19 25.31
N GLU A 718 -13.80 9.41 26.37
CA GLU A 718 -14.62 8.20 26.42
C GLU A 718 -16.11 8.47 26.25
N ARG A 719 -16.84 7.45 25.77
CA ARG A 719 -18.29 7.53 25.63
C ARG A 719 -18.97 7.90 26.97
N THR A 720 -19.74 8.99 26.95
CA THR A 720 -20.54 9.43 28.11
C THR A 720 -22.04 9.53 27.82
N GLY A 721 -22.46 9.46 26.55
CA GLY A 721 -23.87 9.26 26.18
C GLY A 721 -24.22 7.78 26.22
N GLU A 722 -24.62 7.29 27.40
CA GLU A 722 -24.67 5.85 27.65
C GLU A 722 -25.93 5.15 27.11
N LYS A 723 -27.04 5.89 26.92
CA LYS A 723 -28.27 5.34 26.32
C LYS A 723 -28.14 5.16 24.81
N GLY A 724 -27.17 5.83 24.20
CA GLY A 724 -26.82 5.73 22.78
C GLY A 724 -27.77 6.46 21.85
N ASN A 725 -28.53 7.41 22.34
CA ASN A 725 -29.38 8.30 21.52
C ASN A 725 -29.35 9.76 22.01
N GLU A 726 -28.43 10.07 22.91
CA GLU A 726 -28.22 11.42 23.40
C GLU A 726 -27.39 12.23 22.40
N LEU A 727 -27.76 13.48 22.19
CA LEU A 727 -26.95 14.41 21.38
C LEU A 727 -25.66 14.84 22.13
N PHE A 728 -25.68 14.77 23.46
CA PHE A 728 -24.56 15.15 24.31
C PHE A 728 -24.42 14.15 25.45
N GLY A 729 -23.20 13.69 25.68
CA GLY A 729 -22.85 12.92 26.87
C GLY A 729 -22.70 13.80 28.11
N GLU A 730 -22.69 13.17 29.29
CA GLU A 730 -22.49 13.86 30.56
C GLU A 730 -21.02 14.25 30.75
N ILE A 731 -20.75 15.46 31.25
CA ILE A 731 -19.41 15.85 31.68
C ILE A 731 -19.19 15.20 33.05
N CYS A 732 -18.49 14.07 33.06
CA CYS A 732 -18.24 13.31 34.28
C CYS A 732 -17.04 13.90 35.02
N VAL A 733 -17.32 14.69 36.05
CA VAL A 733 -16.30 15.36 36.89
C VAL A 733 -15.75 14.47 38.00
N GLU A 734 -16.38 13.32 38.22
CA GLU A 734 -15.89 12.27 39.10
C GLU A 734 -15.82 10.93 38.35
N ASN A 735 -14.76 10.15 38.57
CA ASN A 735 -14.60 8.80 38.05
C ASN A 735 -14.06 7.85 39.14
N ARG A 736 -14.47 6.57 39.13
CA ARG A 736 -13.90 5.53 39.99
C ARG A 736 -12.48 5.16 39.56
N GLY A 737 -11.69 4.76 40.54
CA GLY A 737 -10.36 4.19 40.32
C GLY A 737 -10.39 2.68 40.07
N VAL A 738 -9.22 2.07 40.16
CA VAL A 738 -9.04 0.62 40.08
C VAL A 738 -7.91 0.18 41.00
N MET A 739 -8.18 -0.85 41.80
CA MET A 739 -7.17 -1.53 42.60
C MET A 739 -7.30 -3.03 42.35
N ARG A 740 -6.16 -3.67 42.09
CA ARG A 740 -6.08 -5.12 41.90
C ARG A 740 -4.88 -5.64 42.67
N PHE A 741 -5.09 -6.70 43.43
CA PHE A 741 -4.03 -7.34 44.20
C PHE A 741 -4.36 -8.78 44.55
N ASP A 742 -3.31 -9.55 44.79
CA ASP A 742 -3.40 -10.92 45.27
C ASP A 742 -3.03 -11.00 46.74
N VAL A 743 -3.77 -11.81 47.50
CA VAL A 743 -3.36 -12.27 48.83
C VAL A 743 -2.91 -13.71 48.73
N ILE A 744 -1.64 -13.96 49.04
CA ILE A 744 -0.95 -15.21 48.80
C ILE A 744 -0.63 -15.88 50.13
N ALA A 745 -1.07 -17.13 50.28
CA ALA A 745 -0.73 -17.98 51.41
C ALA A 745 0.31 -19.02 50.98
N ARG A 746 1.44 -19.10 51.70
CA ARG A 746 2.51 -20.09 51.45
C ARG A 746 2.36 -21.29 52.39
N GLY A 747 2.49 -22.49 51.84
CA GLY A 747 2.50 -23.76 52.56
C GLY A 747 3.58 -24.70 52.03
N ALA A 748 3.50 -25.97 52.43
CA ALA A 748 4.40 -27.02 51.95
C ALA A 748 3.61 -28.19 51.37
N LYS A 749 4.09 -28.77 50.26
CA LYS A 749 3.54 -30.00 49.70
C LYS A 749 3.90 -31.17 50.62
N GLY A 750 2.90 -31.93 51.02
CA GLY A 750 3.02 -33.11 51.88
C GLY A 750 1.83 -34.03 51.72
N HIS A 751 1.92 -35.23 52.30
CA HIS A 751 0.79 -36.17 52.33
C HIS A 751 -0.28 -35.64 53.30
N SER A 752 -1.53 -35.51 52.87
CA SER A 752 -2.62 -34.93 53.68
C SER A 752 -2.98 -35.71 54.96
N GLY A 753 -2.32 -36.84 55.20
CA GLY A 753 -2.47 -37.70 56.39
C GLY A 753 -1.37 -37.54 57.45
N VAL A 754 -0.37 -36.67 57.20
CA VAL A 754 0.71 -36.37 58.16
C VAL A 754 0.44 -35.00 58.77
N ALA A 755 0.31 -34.93 60.10
CA ALA A 755 0.07 -33.66 60.80
C ALA A 755 1.28 -32.72 60.63
N GLY A 756 1.08 -31.50 60.09
CA GLY A 756 2.18 -30.52 59.99
C GLY A 756 1.97 -29.28 59.13
N THR A 757 0.95 -29.19 58.26
CA THR A 757 0.73 -27.99 57.44
C THR A 757 -0.66 -27.41 57.68
N GLY A 758 -0.74 -26.12 58.05
CA GLY A 758 -2.02 -25.44 58.23
C GLY A 758 -2.83 -25.39 56.93
N ASP A 759 -4.17 -25.40 57.04
CA ASP A 759 -5.06 -25.34 55.89
C ASP A 759 -5.00 -23.95 55.22
N LEU A 760 -4.43 -23.89 54.02
CA LEU A 760 -4.33 -22.65 53.24
C LEU A 760 -5.71 -22.12 52.83
N SER A 761 -6.70 -23.01 52.64
CA SER A 761 -8.07 -22.64 52.28
C SER A 761 -8.72 -21.87 53.42
N GLU A 762 -8.61 -22.39 54.64
CA GLU A 762 -9.10 -21.72 55.85
C GLU A 762 -8.43 -20.35 56.05
N LYS A 763 -7.10 -20.28 55.88
CA LYS A 763 -6.35 -19.02 55.96
C LYS A 763 -6.86 -17.95 54.99
N LEU A 764 -7.08 -18.32 53.72
CA LEU A 764 -7.56 -17.36 52.71
C LEU A 764 -9.03 -16.98 52.90
N ILE A 765 -9.87 -17.89 53.41
CA ILE A 765 -11.27 -17.56 53.77
C ILE A 765 -11.31 -16.58 54.95
N ASN A 766 -10.44 -16.78 55.95
CA ASN A 766 -10.29 -15.84 57.06
C ASN A 766 -9.76 -14.49 56.58
N ALA A 767 -8.78 -14.48 55.68
CA ALA A 767 -8.28 -13.27 55.04
C ALA A 767 -9.39 -12.52 54.28
N ARG A 768 -10.20 -13.22 53.49
CA ARG A 768 -11.37 -12.62 52.80
C ARG A 768 -12.33 -11.93 53.78
N THR A 769 -12.57 -12.54 54.94
CA THR A 769 -13.48 -12.01 55.96
C THR A 769 -12.91 -10.72 56.56
N ALA A 770 -11.65 -10.76 56.99
CA ALA A 770 -10.96 -9.60 57.53
C ALA A 770 -10.81 -8.47 56.50
N LEU A 771 -10.51 -8.79 55.24
CA LEU A 771 -10.45 -7.82 54.16
C LEU A 771 -11.78 -7.09 53.95
N ASN A 772 -12.93 -7.77 54.05
CA ASN A 772 -14.22 -7.08 53.99
C ASN A 772 -14.42 -6.08 55.15
N GLU A 773 -13.91 -6.39 56.35
CA GLU A 773 -13.94 -5.45 57.48
C GLU A 773 -13.03 -4.25 57.24
N ILE A 774 -11.83 -4.48 56.69
CA ILE A 774 -10.90 -3.41 56.30
C ILE A 774 -11.54 -2.55 55.18
N PHE A 775 -12.17 -3.17 54.19
CA PHE A 775 -12.89 -2.47 53.12
C PHE A 775 -14.01 -1.59 53.69
N ALA A 776 -14.78 -2.07 54.67
CA ALA A 776 -15.83 -1.28 55.29
C ALA A 776 -15.32 -0.07 56.09
N LYS A 777 -14.04 -0.05 56.50
CA LYS A 777 -13.43 1.10 57.18
C LYS A 777 -12.96 2.19 56.21
N HIS A 778 -12.42 1.78 55.06
CA HIS A 778 -11.73 2.69 54.13
C HIS A 778 -12.49 2.99 52.84
N LEU A 779 -13.49 2.18 52.50
CA LEU A 779 -14.29 2.34 51.29
C LEU A 779 -15.72 2.75 51.62
N THR A 780 -16.27 3.62 50.81
CA THR A 780 -17.68 4.00 50.84
C THR A 780 -18.50 2.92 50.12
N LEU A 781 -18.86 1.84 50.82
CA LEU A 781 -19.59 0.70 50.22
C LEU A 781 -21.11 0.91 50.11
N LYS A 782 -21.65 1.95 50.73
CA LYS A 782 -23.07 2.31 50.68
C LYS A 782 -23.25 3.82 50.74
N ALA A 783 -23.87 4.38 49.71
CA ALA A 783 -24.24 5.80 49.66
C ALA A 783 -25.70 5.98 49.23
N ALA A 784 -26.36 7.03 49.74
CA ALA A 784 -27.78 7.28 49.46
C ALA A 784 -28.06 7.71 48.01
N ASP A 785 -27.08 8.31 47.35
CA ASP A 785 -27.12 8.75 45.94
C ASP A 785 -26.59 7.69 44.97
N GLY A 786 -26.21 6.51 45.47
CA GLY A 786 -25.65 5.41 44.67
C GLY A 786 -24.17 5.58 44.29
N TRP A 787 -23.50 6.67 44.68
CA TRP A 787 -22.07 6.86 44.46
C TRP A 787 -21.25 6.17 45.55
N GLN A 788 -20.89 4.92 45.26
CA GLN A 788 -20.24 4.02 46.19
C GLN A 788 -19.17 3.19 45.48
N SER A 789 -18.23 2.66 46.25
CA SER A 789 -17.18 1.76 45.79
C SER A 789 -17.67 0.34 45.64
N GLN A 790 -16.96 -0.45 44.84
CA GLN A 790 -17.23 -1.87 44.69
C GLN A 790 -15.98 -2.67 45.03
N ALA A 791 -16.11 -3.70 45.86
CA ALA A 791 -15.04 -4.64 46.16
C ALA A 791 -15.55 -6.06 45.85
N LYS A 792 -14.75 -6.83 45.12
CA LYS A 792 -15.04 -8.20 44.72
C LYS A 792 -13.83 -9.09 44.95
N PHE A 793 -14.09 -10.38 45.12
CA PHE A 793 -13.10 -11.45 45.16
C PHE A 793 -13.32 -12.36 43.95
N PRO A 794 -12.69 -12.09 42.81
CA PRO A 794 -13.00 -12.80 41.57
C PRO A 794 -12.71 -14.30 41.63
N PHE A 795 -11.70 -14.71 42.41
CA PHE A 795 -11.33 -16.12 42.56
C PHE A 795 -10.63 -16.40 43.89
N ILE A 796 -10.68 -17.67 44.30
CA ILE A 796 -9.80 -18.28 45.28
C ILE A 796 -9.26 -19.57 44.68
N ASN A 797 -7.94 -19.76 44.68
CA ASN A 797 -7.29 -20.94 44.12
C ASN A 797 -6.40 -21.60 45.17
N VAL A 798 -6.70 -22.84 45.55
CA VAL A 798 -5.92 -23.65 46.51
C VAL A 798 -5.96 -25.11 46.07
N GLY A 799 -4.78 -25.72 45.94
CA GLY A 799 -4.65 -27.14 45.60
C GLY A 799 -4.84 -27.43 44.11
N THR A 800 -5.13 -28.70 43.78
CA THR A 800 -5.29 -29.16 42.39
C THR A 800 -6.52 -30.03 42.29
N VAL A 801 -7.41 -29.72 41.34
CA VAL A 801 -8.65 -30.46 41.13
C VAL A 801 -8.37 -31.94 40.90
N GLY A 802 -9.03 -32.82 41.65
CA GLY A 802 -8.86 -34.28 41.58
C GLY A 802 -7.71 -34.84 42.42
N VAL A 803 -6.91 -34.01 43.09
CA VAL A 803 -5.80 -34.44 43.95
C VAL A 803 -6.17 -34.21 45.42
N TYR A 804 -6.46 -35.30 46.14
CA TYR A 804 -6.94 -35.24 47.54
C TYR A 804 -5.85 -35.53 48.58
N ASN A 805 -4.79 -36.24 48.20
CA ASN A 805 -3.76 -36.74 49.12
C ASN A 805 -2.53 -35.83 49.25
N VAL A 806 -2.57 -34.63 48.66
CA VAL A 806 -1.44 -33.67 48.66
C VAL A 806 -1.89 -32.33 49.21
N THR A 807 -1.18 -31.79 50.19
CA THR A 807 -1.39 -30.43 50.71
C THR A 807 -0.87 -29.39 49.72
N ALA A 808 -1.60 -28.27 49.56
CA ALA A 808 -1.20 -27.21 48.65
C ALA A 808 0.05 -26.47 49.18
N ALA A 809 1.00 -26.17 48.29
CA ALA A 809 2.15 -25.31 48.63
C ALA A 809 1.84 -23.82 48.51
N GLU A 810 0.77 -23.46 47.79
CA GLU A 810 0.38 -22.08 47.55
C GLU A 810 -1.14 -22.01 47.44
N GLY A 811 -1.70 -20.93 47.97
CA GLY A 811 -3.06 -20.51 47.71
C GLY A 811 -3.11 -19.02 47.39
N ILE A 812 -3.98 -18.62 46.48
CA ILE A 812 -4.13 -17.23 46.02
C ILE A 812 -5.60 -16.81 46.13
N LEU A 813 -5.84 -15.66 46.77
CA LEU A 813 -7.11 -14.95 46.78
C LEU A 813 -6.96 -13.67 45.94
N GLY A 814 -7.65 -13.61 44.80
CA GLY A 814 -7.67 -12.41 43.96
C GLY A 814 -8.66 -11.38 44.49
N VAL A 815 -8.28 -10.10 44.47
CA VAL A 815 -9.11 -8.97 44.92
C VAL A 815 -9.17 -7.90 43.82
N GLU A 816 -10.37 -7.40 43.54
CA GLU A 816 -10.60 -6.23 42.68
C GLU A 816 -11.48 -5.20 43.40
N ILE A 817 -11.02 -3.95 43.43
CA ILE A 817 -11.73 -2.83 44.03
C ILE A 817 -11.85 -1.70 43.01
N ARG A 818 -13.02 -1.07 42.95
CA ARG A 818 -13.30 0.16 42.21
C ARG A 818 -13.61 1.27 43.22
N PRO A 819 -12.58 1.96 43.76
CA PRO A 819 -12.76 3.00 44.75
C PRO A 819 -13.37 4.27 44.13
N ILE A 820 -14.11 5.05 44.92
CA ILE A 820 -14.48 6.43 44.59
C ILE A 820 -13.37 7.39 45.06
N PRO A 821 -13.24 8.59 44.48
CA PRO A 821 -12.16 9.53 44.81
C PRO A 821 -12.07 9.90 46.29
N GLN A 822 -13.19 9.81 47.01
CA GLN A 822 -13.31 10.15 48.43
C GLN A 822 -12.78 9.05 49.37
N ASP A 823 -12.50 7.86 48.85
CA ASP A 823 -11.99 6.74 49.65
C ASP A 823 -10.49 6.89 49.96
N ASP A 824 -10.07 6.38 51.11
CA ASP A 824 -8.66 6.37 51.51
C ASP A 824 -7.98 5.08 51.04
N THR A 825 -7.63 5.04 49.76
CA THR A 825 -6.94 3.89 49.16
C THR A 825 -5.54 3.68 49.72
N SER A 826 -4.92 4.72 50.28
CA SER A 826 -3.58 4.67 50.86
C SER A 826 -3.57 3.98 52.23
N ALA A 827 -4.52 4.35 53.11
CA ALA A 827 -4.72 3.69 54.39
C ALA A 827 -5.23 2.26 54.20
N LEU A 828 -6.12 2.03 53.22
CA LEU A 828 -6.57 0.70 52.83
C LEU A 828 -5.38 -0.21 52.49
N ARG A 829 -4.48 0.25 51.61
CA ARG A 829 -3.27 -0.51 51.25
C ARG A 829 -2.43 -0.83 52.48
N SER A 830 -2.16 0.17 53.30
CA SER A 830 -1.34 -0.01 54.51
C SER A 830 -1.95 -1.04 55.46
N GLU A 831 -3.26 -0.99 55.72
CA GLU A 831 -3.91 -1.93 56.63
C GLU A 831 -3.97 -3.35 56.05
N VAL A 832 -4.13 -3.49 54.72
CA VAL A 832 -4.03 -4.79 54.04
C VAL A 832 -2.62 -5.37 54.14
N GLU A 833 -1.58 -4.58 53.88
CA GLU A 833 -0.18 -5.02 54.00
C GLU A 833 0.16 -5.42 55.44
N THR A 834 -0.28 -4.63 56.43
CA THR A 834 -0.12 -4.95 57.86
C THR A 834 -0.86 -6.24 58.22
N TYR A 835 -2.13 -6.38 57.83
CA TYR A 835 -2.91 -7.60 58.09
C TYR A 835 -2.23 -8.84 57.49
N CYS A 836 -1.79 -8.75 56.24
CA CYS A 836 -1.11 -9.86 55.59
C CYS A 836 0.19 -10.22 56.32
N ALA A 837 1.02 -9.24 56.68
CA ALA A 837 2.27 -9.47 57.39
C ALA A 837 2.07 -10.14 58.76
N GLU A 838 1.08 -9.69 59.54
CA GLU A 838 0.76 -10.24 60.87
C GLU A 838 0.20 -11.67 60.80
N ASN A 839 -0.44 -12.05 59.70
CA ASN A 839 -1.06 -13.36 59.51
C ASN A 839 -0.23 -14.33 58.65
N GLY A 840 1.01 -13.95 58.32
CA GLY A 840 1.92 -14.79 57.51
C GLY A 840 1.42 -14.98 56.07
N LEU A 841 0.80 -13.95 55.50
CA LEU A 841 0.34 -13.86 54.11
C LEU A 841 1.18 -12.81 53.37
N GLU A 842 1.22 -12.91 52.06
CA GLU A 842 1.87 -11.94 51.17
C GLU A 842 0.78 -11.15 50.42
N ALA A 843 0.86 -9.82 50.42
CA ALA A 843 -0.01 -8.95 49.63
C ALA A 843 0.77 -8.45 48.40
N LYS A 844 0.29 -8.75 47.21
CA LYS A 844 0.92 -8.35 45.95
C LYS A 844 -0.01 -7.45 45.15
N PHE A 845 0.22 -6.14 45.23
CA PHE A 845 -0.55 -5.15 44.48
C PHE A 845 -0.06 -5.04 43.05
N THR A 846 -0.97 -5.24 42.10
CA THR A 846 -0.70 -5.11 40.65
C THR A 846 -1.19 -3.77 40.10
N VAL A 847 -2.31 -3.23 40.61
CA VAL A 847 -2.84 -1.91 40.23
C VAL A 847 -3.29 -1.17 41.48
N MET A 848 -2.96 0.12 41.58
CA MET A 848 -3.23 0.96 42.76
C MET A 848 -3.55 2.40 42.36
N GLU A 849 -4.74 2.62 41.80
CA GLU A 849 -5.18 3.91 41.30
C GLU A 849 -6.48 4.32 41.97
N ASN A 850 -6.50 5.50 42.59
CA ASN A 850 -7.73 6.06 43.16
C ASN A 850 -8.62 6.65 42.06
N GLY A 851 -9.88 6.91 42.40
CA GLY A 851 -10.75 7.72 41.56
C GLY A 851 -10.27 9.16 41.43
N VAL A 852 -10.80 9.87 40.44
CA VAL A 852 -10.53 11.29 40.21
C VAL A 852 -11.77 12.12 40.47
N ALA A 853 -11.59 13.26 41.15
CA ALA A 853 -12.61 14.29 41.34
C ALA A 853 -12.00 15.64 40.94
N CYS A 854 -12.48 16.22 39.84
CA CYS A 854 -11.99 17.51 39.36
C CYS A 854 -12.42 18.64 40.31
N ASP A 855 -11.53 19.62 40.53
CA ASP A 855 -11.90 20.79 41.30
C ASP A 855 -12.96 21.61 40.55
N ARG A 856 -14.11 21.85 41.20
CA ARG A 856 -15.22 22.63 40.64
C ARG A 856 -14.81 24.07 40.32
N ASN A 857 -13.76 24.59 40.94
CA ASN A 857 -13.23 25.92 40.69
C ASN A 857 -12.11 25.95 39.64
N ASN A 858 -11.77 24.81 39.02
CA ASN A 858 -10.75 24.76 37.97
C ASN A 858 -11.19 25.65 36.78
N PRO A 859 -10.41 26.67 36.40
CA PRO A 859 -10.78 27.58 35.30
C PRO A 859 -11.02 26.87 33.97
N ALA A 860 -10.26 25.82 33.66
CA ALA A 860 -10.42 25.04 32.44
C ALA A 860 -11.69 24.18 32.47
N LEU A 861 -12.10 23.67 33.64
CA LEU A 861 -13.39 22.99 33.80
C LEU A 861 -14.56 23.97 33.58
N ILE A 862 -14.47 25.17 34.16
CA ILE A 862 -15.47 26.22 33.97
C ILE A 862 -15.58 26.60 32.48
N ALA A 863 -14.45 26.74 31.79
CA ALA A 863 -14.41 27.00 30.35
C ALA A 863 -15.05 25.87 29.54
N LEU A 864 -14.81 24.60 29.90
CA LEU A 864 -15.45 23.45 29.26
C LEU A 864 -16.98 23.47 29.46
N ILE A 865 -17.45 23.68 30.69
CA ILE A 865 -18.89 23.74 30.99
C ILE A 865 -19.56 24.86 30.20
N GLU A 866 -18.93 26.03 30.15
CA GLU A 866 -19.43 27.17 29.39
C GLU A 866 -19.42 26.92 27.87
N ALA A 867 -18.38 26.26 27.35
CA ALA A 867 -18.29 25.87 25.95
C ALA A 867 -19.43 24.93 25.53
N VAL A 868 -19.71 23.91 26.36
CA VAL A 868 -20.80 22.97 26.10
C VAL A 868 -22.16 23.68 26.21
N LYS A 869 -22.33 24.57 27.18
CA LYS A 869 -23.54 25.40 27.31
C LYS A 869 -23.79 26.27 26.07
N GLN A 870 -22.74 26.89 25.53
CA GLN A 870 -22.85 27.70 24.31
C GLN A 870 -23.20 26.85 23.09
N ALA A 871 -22.59 25.67 22.95
CA ALA A 871 -22.92 24.72 21.88
C ALA A 871 -24.35 24.18 21.97
N LEU A 872 -24.90 24.11 23.19
CA LEU A 872 -26.29 23.75 23.50
C LEU A 872 -27.30 24.91 23.28
N GLY A 873 -26.86 26.08 22.82
CA GLY A 873 -27.75 27.23 22.66
C GLY A 873 -28.19 27.86 23.99
N GLY A 874 -27.41 27.66 25.07
CA GLY A 874 -27.60 28.25 26.39
C GLY A 874 -28.20 27.33 27.44
N GLU A 875 -28.52 26.07 27.11
CA GLU A 875 -28.95 25.07 28.10
C GLU A 875 -27.77 24.58 28.95
N ASP A 876 -28.00 24.36 30.25
CA ASP A 876 -26.95 23.90 31.15
C ASP A 876 -26.55 22.44 30.83
N PRO A 877 -25.23 22.14 30.74
CA PRO A 877 -24.75 20.79 30.46
C PRO A 877 -25.03 19.85 31.63
N ARG A 878 -25.17 18.56 31.33
CA ARG A 878 -25.34 17.53 32.35
C ARG A 878 -24.00 17.20 32.98
N ILE A 879 -23.91 17.36 34.29
CA ILE A 879 -22.76 16.96 35.09
C ILE A 879 -23.02 15.58 35.66
N GLY A 880 -22.13 14.64 35.37
CA GLY A 880 -22.27 13.23 35.71
C GLY A 880 -21.13 12.69 36.56
N ARG A 881 -21.17 11.37 36.78
CA ARG A 881 -20.08 10.60 37.38
C ARG A 881 -19.89 9.31 36.58
N LYS A 882 -18.65 9.00 36.20
CA LYS A 882 -18.33 7.81 35.42
C LYS A 882 -18.08 6.61 36.35
N LEU A 883 -18.71 5.47 36.04
CA LEU A 883 -18.59 4.26 36.86
C LEU A 883 -17.34 3.42 36.53
N PRO A 884 -16.97 3.17 35.26
CA PRO A 884 -15.75 2.47 34.90
C PRO A 884 -14.52 3.40 34.94
N GLY A 885 -13.38 2.89 35.42
CA GLY A 885 -12.12 3.63 35.35
C GLY A 885 -11.64 3.81 33.91
N THR A 886 -11.07 4.97 33.60
CA THR A 886 -10.57 5.39 32.27
C THR A 886 -9.20 6.04 32.42
N SER A 887 -8.54 6.46 31.33
CA SER A 887 -7.24 7.18 31.42
C SER A 887 -7.28 8.43 32.30
N ALA A 888 -8.46 8.98 32.60
CA ALA A 888 -8.63 10.12 33.50
C ALA A 888 -7.94 9.92 34.86
N ARG A 889 -7.82 8.66 35.32
CA ARG A 889 -7.13 8.28 36.58
C ARG A 889 -5.65 8.68 36.63
N PHE A 890 -5.04 8.95 35.49
CA PHE A 890 -3.63 9.35 35.37
C PHE A 890 -3.41 10.85 35.37
N ALA A 891 -4.47 11.66 35.44
CA ALA A 891 -4.35 13.11 35.42
C ALA A 891 -3.60 13.65 36.66
N PRO A 892 -2.54 14.46 36.48
CA PRO A 892 -1.82 15.07 37.59
C PRO A 892 -2.75 15.90 38.48
N GLY A 893 -2.66 15.70 39.80
CA GLY A 893 -3.47 16.45 40.77
C GLY A 893 -4.98 16.22 40.68
N GLY A 894 -5.43 15.16 39.99
CA GLY A 894 -6.86 14.82 39.86
C GLY A 894 -7.67 15.81 39.02
N GLN A 895 -7.02 16.61 38.17
CA GLN A 895 -7.71 17.58 37.32
C GLN A 895 -8.16 16.93 36.00
N ALA A 896 -9.13 16.01 36.08
CA ALA A 896 -9.66 15.29 34.92
C ALA A 896 -11.18 15.27 34.83
N VAL A 897 -11.69 15.18 33.61
CA VAL A 897 -13.07 14.81 33.31
C VAL A 897 -13.09 13.65 32.32
N VAL A 898 -14.17 12.87 32.37
CA VAL A 898 -14.52 11.95 31.29
C VAL A 898 -15.66 12.57 30.50
N TRP A 899 -15.48 12.79 29.21
CA TRP A 899 -16.48 13.44 28.37
C TRP A 899 -16.28 13.09 26.89
N GLY A 900 -17.31 12.49 26.31
CA GLY A 900 -17.30 12.03 24.93
C GLY A 900 -18.71 11.81 24.38
N GLN A 901 -18.75 11.37 23.14
CA GLN A 901 -19.97 11.23 22.35
C GLN A 901 -20.83 10.03 22.80
N SER A 902 -21.90 9.74 22.04
CA SER A 902 -22.91 8.74 22.38
C SER A 902 -22.77 7.49 21.51
N GLY A 903 -23.09 6.33 22.09
CA GLY A 903 -23.01 5.05 21.39
C GLY A 903 -23.63 3.93 22.20
N VAL A 904 -23.61 2.70 21.71
CA VAL A 904 -24.13 1.50 22.39
C VAL A 904 -23.15 0.34 22.27
N GLY A 905 -23.23 -0.59 23.21
CA GLY A 905 -22.55 -1.88 23.16
C GLY A 905 -21.01 -1.85 23.10
N PRO A 906 -20.29 -1.00 23.86
CA PRO A 906 -18.83 -1.13 23.96
C PRO A 906 -18.48 -2.56 24.40
N HIS A 907 -17.42 -3.11 23.82
CA HIS A 907 -16.94 -4.47 24.05
C HIS A 907 -17.93 -5.59 23.65
N ALA A 908 -19.00 -5.28 22.90
CA ALA A 908 -20.01 -6.26 22.50
C ALA A 908 -20.14 -6.39 20.97
N LYS A 909 -20.91 -7.40 20.54
CA LYS A 909 -21.17 -7.70 19.12
C LYS A 909 -21.81 -6.55 18.31
N ASN A 910 -22.69 -5.79 18.93
CA ASN A 910 -23.43 -4.72 18.26
C ASN A 910 -22.92 -3.33 18.67
N GLU A 911 -21.59 -3.19 18.81
CA GLU A 911 -21.00 -1.89 19.09
C GLU A 911 -21.33 -0.89 17.97
N ALA A 912 -21.86 0.26 18.35
CA ALA A 912 -22.23 1.30 17.40
C ALA A 912 -22.17 2.71 18.00
N HIS A 913 -21.79 3.66 17.16
CA HIS A 913 -21.74 5.08 17.48
C HIS A 913 -23.01 5.81 17.01
N TYR A 914 -23.56 6.70 17.83
CA TYR A 914 -24.72 7.52 17.46
C TYR A 914 -24.28 8.80 16.72
N ILE A 915 -24.38 8.77 15.39
CA ILE A 915 -23.87 9.81 14.48
C ILE A 915 -24.36 11.22 14.83
N PRO A 916 -25.63 11.46 15.22
CA PRO A 916 -26.11 12.80 15.56
C PRO A 916 -25.40 13.45 16.77
N SER A 917 -24.66 12.69 17.58
CA SER A 917 -23.89 13.25 18.71
C SER A 917 -22.55 13.90 18.29
N ILE A 918 -22.09 13.69 17.06
CA ILE A 918 -20.80 14.21 16.56
C ILE A 918 -20.81 15.75 16.48
N GLU A 919 -21.79 16.32 15.80
CA GLU A 919 -21.86 17.77 15.54
C GLU A 919 -21.97 18.61 16.84
N PRO A 920 -22.87 18.29 17.78
CA PRO A 920 -22.85 18.79 19.16
C PRO A 920 -21.48 18.86 19.84
N TYR A 921 -20.75 17.76 19.80
CA TYR A 921 -19.45 17.61 20.44
C TYR A 921 -18.39 18.46 19.75
N TYR A 922 -18.34 18.42 18.41
CA TYR A 922 -17.44 19.22 17.60
C TYR A 922 -17.65 20.73 17.80
N ARG A 923 -18.91 21.20 17.89
CA ARG A 923 -19.22 22.61 18.21
C ARG A 923 -18.72 23.01 19.58
N SER A 924 -18.85 22.13 20.57
CA SER A 924 -18.37 22.39 21.93
C SER A 924 -16.84 22.57 21.96
N LEU A 925 -16.08 21.83 21.15
CA LEU A 925 -14.64 22.04 21.00
C LEU A 925 -14.32 23.40 20.36
N ASN A 926 -15.11 23.85 19.38
CA ASN A 926 -14.96 25.19 18.80
C ASN A 926 -15.22 26.31 19.81
N GLU A 927 -16.24 26.19 20.66
CA GLU A 927 -16.47 27.17 21.73
C GLU A 927 -15.35 27.12 22.78
N LEU A 928 -14.85 25.94 23.13
CA LEU A 928 -13.73 25.78 24.06
C LEU A 928 -12.46 26.46 23.56
N ALA A 929 -12.13 26.31 22.27
CA ALA A 929 -11.00 27.01 21.64
C ALA A 929 -11.10 28.54 21.73
N LYS A 930 -12.30 29.12 21.74
CA LYS A 930 -12.48 30.57 21.90
C LYS A 930 -12.22 31.00 23.34
N LEU A 931 -12.59 30.16 24.31
CA LEU A 931 -12.48 30.42 25.75
C LEU A 931 -11.07 30.15 26.30
N TRP A 932 -10.28 29.28 25.67
CA TRP A 932 -8.96 28.86 26.14
C TRP A 932 -7.87 29.09 25.08
N LYS A 933 -7.15 30.21 25.19
CA LYS A 933 -6.11 30.64 24.24
C LYS A 933 -4.70 30.38 24.72
#